data_AF-A0A8H4R9R9-F1
#
_entry.id   AF-A0A8H4R9R9-F1
#
_cell.length_a   1.000
_cell.length_b   1.000
_cell.length_c   1.000
_cell.angle_alpha   90.00
_cell.angle_beta   90.00
_cell.angle_gamma   90.00
#
_symmetry.space_group_name_H-M   'P 1'
#
loop_
_entity.id
_entity.type
_entity.pdbx_description
1 polymer ?
#
loop_
_entity_poly.entity_id
_entity_poly.type
_entity_poly.pdbx_seq_one_letter_code
_entity_poly.pdbx_strand_id
1 'polypeptide(L)'
;MAEHDTIAVVNSDWTPWLIRAPSIIQRLGVCMSLAATREASEIELRSPGLEYPDLASNLVSITNQGQNAFIEAYSDMLQISSKTNSMGGRNGKLDDLAKFFGDSEATAATGRILRSLHTAIETCDERGKRTEKDFRTWLTSTNKLHVAVVGAQGNTNRDIREVKIEMKTLQEKLDKAALDLAMSNEETEKAKDFYDATLGQKQELDKRLNSFMNQVGEIGIAHTFGIMGTLLNAGLNTYLSASAAQQVQQAEEELERRRTIARELDYGLQAVEIDLDLYKTEKEGLDHLLGAIQIVLQLLAGLVTEIRELLTFFQQLNDAMSNLVTEYRHNLKEITDGQEEGDELRDADYEQFYGSIRTMKKLAVTVHALASLYANVISGVINPGFSKVIHTSHYEEGSSAIVVQRKSTAMQKYLTDSEQKCRDAAMIANQALKTRLLEIHQERITPKRKRKRRQNEQGGNEQRRPGAFGRMWRRMRDGVLNIYLQTTQTTTLAMSSNNQTKSFWLGHGAGTANGTLNNNKTSAKIFSNNSLLSWKPVHNDIHVAQDSGSGVAKALIIGTSLAVAAWGVGRVFGSKVEEKQVVGEESREGSGGGNSAGQRVVEEWVTTRATARADITAPILWDIFLFKQIIVMLSGEARPGRITLAAK
;
A
#
# COMPACT_ATOMS: atom_id res chain seq x y z
N MET A 1 3.48 -36.26 22.31
CA MET A 1 2.98 -35.00 21.69
C MET A 1 3.92 -34.49 20.59
N ALA A 2 5.22 -34.34 20.83
CA ALA A 2 6.18 -33.84 19.82
C ALA A 2 6.17 -34.57 18.45
N GLU A 3 5.89 -35.89 18.42
CA GLU A 3 5.84 -36.64 17.16
C GLU A 3 4.63 -36.27 16.29
N HIS A 4 3.49 -35.88 16.88
CA HIS A 4 2.31 -35.42 16.15
C HIS A 4 2.55 -34.05 15.47
N ASP A 5 3.26 -33.14 16.15
CA ASP A 5 3.54 -31.80 15.63
C ASP A 5 4.62 -31.85 14.53
N THR A 6 5.60 -32.74 14.66
CA THR A 6 6.61 -32.94 13.62
C THR A 6 5.98 -33.50 12.34
N ILE A 7 4.98 -34.39 12.45
CA ILE A 7 4.24 -34.94 11.32
C ILE A 7 3.39 -33.85 10.63
N ALA A 8 2.84 -32.89 11.38
CA ALA A 8 2.07 -31.78 10.82
C ALA A 8 2.93 -30.85 9.94
N VAL A 9 4.15 -30.53 10.38
CA VAL A 9 5.09 -29.66 9.62
C VAL A 9 5.65 -30.34 8.36
N VAL A 10 5.77 -31.67 8.38
CA VAL A 10 6.27 -32.46 7.24
C VAL A 10 5.22 -32.67 6.15
N ASN A 11 3.95 -32.61 6.53
CA ASN A 11 2.81 -32.79 5.63
C ASN A 11 2.20 -31.47 5.15
N SER A 12 2.66 -30.32 5.65
CA SER A 12 2.17 -29.03 5.21
C SER A 12 2.72 -28.67 3.82
N ASP A 13 1.86 -28.08 3.00
CA ASP A 13 2.30 -27.39 1.79
C ASP A 13 2.98 -26.09 2.21
N TRP A 14 4.28 -25.96 1.93
CA TRP A 14 5.07 -24.77 2.27
C TRP A 14 4.88 -23.63 1.25
N THR A 15 4.27 -23.93 0.11
CA THR A 15 4.05 -22.99 -0.99
C THR A 15 3.35 -21.70 -0.56
N PRO A 16 2.24 -21.73 0.21
CA PRO A 16 1.51 -20.51 0.56
C PRO A 16 2.39 -19.51 1.34
N TRP A 17 3.35 -20.00 2.13
CA TRP A 17 4.26 -19.14 2.89
C TRP A 17 5.34 -18.51 2.02
N LEU A 18 5.90 -19.27 1.07
CA LEU A 18 6.96 -18.78 0.20
C LEU A 18 6.46 -17.73 -0.79
N ILE A 19 5.21 -17.85 -1.26
CA ILE A 19 4.61 -16.92 -2.23
C ILE A 19 4.31 -15.54 -1.61
N ARG A 20 4.18 -15.43 -0.28
CA ARG A 20 3.91 -14.13 0.37
C ARG A 20 5.04 -13.12 0.15
N ALA A 21 6.30 -13.54 0.22
CA ALA A 21 7.42 -12.63 0.07
C ALA A 21 7.51 -11.98 -1.34
N PRO A 22 7.38 -12.73 -2.46
CA PRO A 22 7.24 -12.13 -3.79
C PRO A 22 6.06 -11.15 -3.91
N SER A 23 4.92 -11.46 -3.29
CA SER A 23 3.74 -10.57 -3.31
C SER A 23 4.01 -9.25 -2.57
N ILE A 24 4.64 -9.33 -1.41
CA ILE A 24 5.10 -8.17 -0.65
C ILE A 24 6.03 -7.30 -1.51
N ILE A 25 7.00 -7.89 -2.21
CA ILE A 25 7.94 -7.16 -3.07
C ILE A 25 7.23 -6.51 -4.26
N GLN A 26 6.24 -7.19 -4.85
CA GLN A 26 5.39 -6.61 -5.90
C GLN A 26 4.72 -5.33 -5.38
N ARG A 27 4.10 -5.38 -4.20
CA ARG A 27 3.43 -4.22 -3.60
C ARG A 27 4.40 -3.11 -3.26
N LEU A 28 5.56 -3.43 -2.68
CA LEU A 28 6.62 -2.46 -2.41
C LEU A 28 7.11 -1.78 -3.70
N GLY A 29 7.22 -2.54 -4.79
CA GLY A 29 7.53 -1.98 -6.11
C GLY A 29 6.52 -0.95 -6.59
N VAL A 30 5.23 -1.23 -6.40
CA VAL A 30 4.17 -0.27 -6.72
C VAL A 30 4.21 0.93 -5.78
N CYS A 31 4.43 0.73 -4.47
CA CYS A 31 4.61 1.82 -3.50
C CYS A 31 5.78 2.74 -3.88
N MET A 32 6.92 2.20 -4.28
CA MET A 32 8.07 3.00 -4.75
C MET A 32 7.75 3.75 -6.05
N SER A 33 6.97 3.15 -6.93
CA SER A 33 6.53 3.80 -8.17
C SER A 33 5.60 4.98 -7.87
N LEU A 34 4.69 4.82 -6.91
CA LEU A 34 3.82 5.90 -6.43
C LEU A 34 4.60 6.97 -5.68
N ALA A 35 5.59 6.61 -4.87
CA ALA A 35 6.45 7.56 -4.17
C ALA A 35 7.21 8.50 -5.11
N ALA A 36 7.48 8.06 -6.34
CA ALA A 36 8.12 8.88 -7.38
C ALA A 36 7.16 9.84 -8.10
N THR A 37 5.86 9.82 -7.78
CA THR A 37 4.84 10.68 -8.39
C THR A 37 4.70 11.99 -7.64
N ARG A 38 4.30 13.05 -8.35
CA ARG A 38 4.06 14.38 -7.75
C ARG A 38 2.93 14.33 -6.73
N GLU A 39 1.88 13.58 -7.04
CA GLU A 39 0.69 13.39 -6.22
C GLU A 39 1.05 12.84 -4.83
N ALA A 40 1.93 11.83 -4.78
CA ALA A 40 2.40 11.28 -3.49
C ALA A 40 3.25 12.27 -2.68
N SER A 41 3.96 13.19 -3.35
CA SER A 41 4.77 14.21 -2.66
C SER A 41 3.94 15.37 -2.10
N GLU A 42 2.76 15.63 -2.68
CA GLU A 42 1.84 16.69 -2.23
C GLU A 42 0.98 16.26 -1.03
N ILE A 43 0.87 14.96 -0.76
CA ILE A 43 0.09 14.43 0.37
C ILE A 43 0.88 14.57 1.68
N GLU A 44 0.49 15.54 2.50
CA GLU A 44 0.97 15.70 3.87
C GLU A 44 0.33 14.69 4.83
N LEU A 45 1.16 14.05 5.66
CA LEU A 45 0.76 13.12 6.70
C LEU A 45 0.95 13.75 8.08
N ARG A 46 -0.16 14.03 8.76
CA ARG A 46 -0.17 14.59 10.12
C ARG A 46 -0.43 13.49 11.14
N SER A 47 0.55 12.60 11.33
CA SER A 47 0.45 11.53 12.34
C SER A 47 1.70 11.46 13.21
N PRO A 48 1.58 11.39 14.55
CA PRO A 48 2.72 11.17 15.42
C PRO A 48 3.34 9.79 15.14
N GLY A 49 4.68 9.73 15.15
CA GLY A 49 5.43 8.48 15.01
C GLY A 49 5.73 8.04 13.56
N LEU A 50 5.42 8.87 12.56
CA LEU A 50 6.02 8.77 11.24
C LEU A 50 7.40 9.44 11.21
N GLU A 51 8.26 8.97 10.32
CA GLU A 51 9.62 9.48 10.16
C GLU A 51 9.64 10.78 9.34
N TYR A 52 8.76 10.87 8.34
CA TYR A 52 8.69 11.99 7.40
C TYR A 52 7.30 12.62 7.37
N PRO A 53 7.19 13.90 6.97
CA PRO A 53 5.89 14.59 6.89
C PRO A 53 5.10 14.26 5.63
N ASP A 54 5.73 13.78 4.56
CA ASP A 54 5.08 13.51 3.27
C ASP A 54 4.91 12.00 3.01
N LEU A 55 3.91 11.65 2.19
CA LEU A 55 3.61 10.25 1.87
C LEU A 55 4.73 9.59 1.07
N ALA A 56 5.29 10.27 0.06
CA ALA A 56 6.35 9.74 -0.79
C ALA A 56 7.55 9.22 0.03
N SER A 57 8.09 10.04 0.93
CA SER A 57 9.26 9.70 1.76
C SER A 57 8.96 8.54 2.72
N ASN A 58 7.75 8.47 3.28
CA ASN A 58 7.36 7.35 4.14
C ASN A 58 7.21 6.04 3.34
N LEU A 59 6.70 6.07 2.10
CA LEU A 59 6.65 4.90 1.22
C LEU A 59 8.04 4.34 0.90
N VAL A 60 9.01 5.24 0.68
CA VAL A 60 10.42 4.86 0.52
C VAL A 60 10.98 4.26 1.81
N SER A 61 10.73 4.89 2.96
CA SER A 61 11.17 4.39 4.27
C SER A 61 10.68 2.96 4.56
N ILE A 62 9.37 2.70 4.40
CA ILE A 62 8.84 1.34 4.64
C ILE A 62 9.41 0.31 3.66
N THR A 63 9.75 0.72 2.44
CA THR A 63 10.36 -0.17 1.45
C THR A 63 11.79 -0.54 1.86
N ASN A 64 12.58 0.46 2.27
CA ASN A 64 13.93 0.25 2.76
C ASN A 64 13.95 -0.60 4.04
N GLN A 65 13.02 -0.36 4.97
CA GLN A 65 12.86 -1.21 6.16
C GLN A 65 12.55 -2.66 5.79
N GLY A 66 11.66 -2.88 4.81
CA GLY A 66 11.36 -4.21 4.29
C GLY A 66 12.57 -4.90 3.68
N GLN A 67 13.32 -4.19 2.82
CA GLN A 67 14.54 -4.71 2.21
C GLN A 67 15.57 -5.12 3.27
N ASN A 68 15.79 -4.27 4.27
CA ASN A 68 16.72 -4.55 5.37
C ASN A 68 16.28 -5.77 6.19
N ALA A 69 14.98 -5.90 6.49
CA ALA A 69 14.44 -7.07 7.19
C ALA A 69 14.69 -8.37 6.42
N PHE A 70 14.52 -8.37 5.10
CA PHE A 70 14.83 -9.55 4.27
C PHE A 70 16.34 -9.87 4.19
N ILE A 71 17.20 -8.85 4.16
CA ILE A 71 18.66 -9.04 4.17
C ILE A 71 19.13 -9.66 5.49
N GLU A 72 18.66 -9.14 6.62
CA GLU A 72 18.98 -9.71 7.94
C GLU A 72 18.43 -11.14 8.07
N ALA A 73 17.17 -11.36 7.63
CA ALA A 73 16.58 -12.69 7.62
C ALA A 73 17.38 -13.69 6.77
N TYR A 74 17.95 -13.28 5.63
CA TYR A 74 18.80 -14.16 4.84
C TYR A 74 20.02 -14.64 5.63
N SER A 75 20.72 -13.70 6.28
CA SER A 75 21.89 -14.01 7.12
C SER A 75 21.51 -14.94 8.28
N ASP A 76 20.41 -14.63 8.97
CA ASP A 76 19.93 -15.41 10.10
C ASP A 76 19.50 -16.84 9.67
N MET A 77 18.76 -16.98 8.56
CA MET A 77 18.32 -18.28 8.03
C MET A 77 19.49 -19.15 7.54
N LEU A 78 20.53 -18.55 6.94
CA LEU A 78 21.75 -19.28 6.59
C LEU A 78 22.46 -19.83 7.83
N GLN A 79 22.56 -19.02 8.90
CA GLN A 79 23.17 -19.46 10.15
C GLN A 79 22.35 -20.57 10.80
N ILE A 80 21.02 -20.40 10.89
CA ILE A 80 20.11 -21.43 11.42
C ILE A 80 20.27 -22.74 10.63
N SER A 81 20.21 -22.66 9.30
CA SER A 81 20.38 -23.81 8.40
C SER A 81 21.72 -24.52 8.60
N SER A 82 22.83 -23.78 8.65
CA SER A 82 24.18 -24.34 8.83
C SER A 82 24.34 -25.03 10.18
N LYS A 83 23.89 -24.39 11.26
CA LYS A 83 23.97 -24.93 12.62
C LYS A 83 23.12 -26.18 12.78
N THR A 84 21.86 -26.15 12.32
CA THR A 84 20.95 -27.30 12.41
C THR A 84 21.38 -28.47 11.53
N ASN A 85 21.97 -28.22 10.36
CA ASN A 85 22.61 -29.27 9.56
C ASN A 85 23.81 -29.90 10.30
N SER A 86 24.65 -29.10 10.99
CA SER A 86 25.75 -29.65 11.81
C SER A 86 25.26 -30.53 12.97
N MET A 87 24.00 -30.34 13.40
CA MET A 87 23.39 -31.12 14.48
C MET A 87 22.78 -32.43 13.95
N GLY A 88 21.85 -32.34 12.99
CA GLY A 88 21.04 -33.47 12.51
C GLY A 88 21.44 -34.06 11.15
N GLY A 89 22.43 -33.47 10.48
CA GLY A 89 23.00 -33.97 9.22
C GLY A 89 23.64 -35.35 9.37
N ARG A 90 24.08 -35.95 8.25
CA ARG A 90 24.78 -37.24 8.28
C ARG A 90 26.11 -37.09 9.00
N ASN A 91 26.37 -37.94 10.00
CA ASN A 91 27.52 -37.81 10.89
C ASN A 91 27.52 -36.46 11.62
N GLY A 92 26.32 -35.95 11.94
CA GLY A 92 26.16 -34.73 12.73
C GLY A 92 26.49 -34.97 14.20
N LYS A 93 26.50 -33.89 14.97
CA LYS A 93 26.78 -33.94 16.42
C LYS A 93 25.85 -34.90 17.18
N LEU A 94 24.60 -35.07 16.74
CA LEU A 94 23.66 -36.01 17.35
C LEU A 94 24.03 -37.48 17.06
N ASP A 95 24.61 -37.77 15.89
CA ASP A 95 25.12 -39.10 15.56
C ASP A 95 26.38 -39.42 16.38
N ASP A 96 27.26 -38.43 16.57
CA ASP A 96 28.43 -38.57 17.44
C ASP A 96 28.02 -38.78 18.89
N LEU A 97 27.01 -38.05 19.38
CA LEU A 97 26.47 -38.22 20.72
C LEU A 97 25.91 -39.63 20.92
N ALA A 98 25.14 -40.14 19.95
CA ALA A 98 24.61 -41.50 19.94
C ALA A 98 25.70 -42.58 19.98
N LYS A 99 26.88 -42.30 19.39
CA LYS A 99 28.02 -43.22 19.32
C LYS A 99 28.80 -43.31 20.64
N PHE A 100 28.89 -42.22 21.39
CA PHE A 100 29.67 -42.13 22.64
C PHE A 100 28.83 -42.37 23.91
N PHE A 101 27.51 -42.42 23.80
CA PHE A 101 26.63 -42.68 24.93
C PHE A 101 26.93 -44.03 25.62
N GLY A 102 27.02 -44.00 26.95
CA GLY A 102 27.38 -45.16 27.78
C GLY A 102 28.84 -45.60 27.72
N ASP A 103 29.73 -44.85 27.04
CA ASP A 103 31.17 -45.09 27.06
C ASP A 103 31.83 -44.17 28.08
N SER A 104 32.22 -44.72 29.24
CA SER A 104 32.82 -43.96 30.36
C SER A 104 34.18 -43.35 30.00
N GLU A 105 34.88 -43.90 29.00
CA GLU A 105 36.13 -43.35 28.49
C GLU A 105 35.90 -42.13 27.58
N ALA A 106 34.66 -41.92 27.12
CA ALA A 106 34.29 -40.86 26.18
C ALA A 106 33.71 -39.59 26.83
N THR A 107 33.67 -39.48 28.17
CA THR A 107 33.02 -38.37 28.89
C THR A 107 33.46 -36.99 28.45
N ALA A 108 34.77 -36.79 28.23
CA ALA A 108 35.31 -35.53 27.74
C ALA A 108 34.90 -35.21 26.27
N ALA A 109 34.66 -36.24 25.45
CA ALA A 109 34.14 -36.06 24.10
C ALA A 109 32.65 -35.71 24.13
N THR A 110 31.84 -36.44 24.91
CA THR A 110 30.42 -36.16 25.14
C THR A 110 30.18 -34.74 25.64
N GLY A 111 30.91 -34.30 26.66
CA GLY A 111 30.78 -32.93 27.19
C GLY A 111 31.11 -31.84 26.16
N ARG A 112 32.08 -32.07 25.26
CA ARG A 112 32.38 -31.15 24.15
C ARG A 112 31.25 -31.10 23.13
N ILE A 113 30.66 -32.25 22.78
CA ILE A 113 29.53 -32.34 21.86
C ILE A 113 28.32 -31.61 22.43
N LEU A 114 27.98 -31.86 23.70
CA LEU A 114 26.87 -31.21 24.39
C LEU A 114 27.01 -29.69 24.42
N ARG A 115 28.19 -29.15 24.80
CA ARG A 115 28.44 -27.70 24.73
C ARG A 115 28.28 -27.15 23.31
N SER A 116 28.77 -27.88 22.31
CA SER A 116 28.66 -27.47 20.91
C SER A 116 27.22 -27.52 20.37
N LEU A 117 26.38 -28.44 20.87
CA LEU A 117 24.94 -28.50 20.59
C LEU A 117 24.24 -27.32 21.26
N HIS A 118 24.54 -27.04 22.52
CA HIS A 118 23.97 -25.93 23.28
C HIS A 118 24.21 -24.58 22.57
N THR A 119 25.47 -24.26 22.26
CA THR A 119 25.80 -23.00 21.54
C THR A 119 25.11 -22.91 20.19
N ALA A 120 24.97 -24.03 19.46
CA ALA A 120 24.28 -24.04 18.18
C ALA A 120 22.78 -23.74 18.34
N ILE A 121 22.15 -24.35 19.34
CA ILE A 121 20.73 -24.14 19.66
C ILE A 121 20.46 -22.70 20.11
N GLU A 122 21.27 -22.15 21.02
CA GLU A 122 21.15 -20.77 21.47
C GLU A 122 21.30 -19.78 20.31
N THR A 123 22.29 -20.00 19.46
CA THR A 123 22.48 -19.16 18.26
C THR A 123 21.24 -19.22 17.36
N CYS A 124 20.66 -20.41 17.15
CA CYS A 124 19.45 -20.55 16.33
C CYS A 124 18.24 -19.81 16.93
N ASP A 125 18.02 -19.94 18.24
CA ASP A 125 16.93 -19.28 18.97
C ASP A 125 17.06 -17.75 18.93
N GLU A 126 18.25 -17.21 19.19
CA GLU A 126 18.53 -15.77 19.12
C GLU A 126 18.28 -15.20 17.72
N ARG A 127 18.74 -15.90 16.68
CA ARG A 127 18.59 -15.51 15.27
C ARG A 127 17.12 -15.55 14.85
N GLY A 128 16.39 -16.60 15.23
CA GLY A 128 14.96 -16.71 14.97
C GLY A 128 14.15 -15.57 15.59
N LYS A 129 14.43 -15.25 16.86
CA LYS A 129 13.80 -14.12 17.58
C LYS A 129 14.16 -12.77 16.97
N ARG A 130 15.40 -12.59 16.51
CA ARG A 130 15.84 -11.37 15.84
C ARG A 130 15.08 -11.16 14.53
N THR A 131 15.04 -12.17 13.65
CA THR A 131 14.27 -12.10 12.40
C THR A 131 12.80 -11.76 12.66
N GLU A 132 12.16 -12.42 13.63
CA GLU A 132 10.76 -12.11 13.99
C GLU A 132 10.58 -10.66 14.46
N LYS A 133 11.51 -10.16 15.29
CA LYS A 133 11.48 -8.79 15.78
C LYS A 133 11.60 -7.76 14.66
N ASP A 134 12.46 -8.01 13.67
CA ASP A 134 12.68 -7.09 12.55
C ASP A 134 11.40 -6.98 11.69
N PHE A 135 10.74 -8.09 11.38
CA PHE A 135 9.46 -8.08 10.68
C PHE A 135 8.30 -7.47 11.50
N ARG A 136 8.27 -7.68 12.83
CA ARG A 136 7.28 -7.02 13.71
C ARG A 136 7.47 -5.50 13.74
N THR A 137 8.72 -5.05 13.76
CA THR A 137 9.06 -3.63 13.73
C THR A 137 8.59 -3.02 12.41
N TRP A 138 8.90 -3.69 11.30
CA TRP A 138 8.45 -3.27 9.98
C TRP A 138 6.91 -3.22 9.86
N LEU A 139 6.21 -4.28 10.31
CA LEU A 139 4.74 -4.32 10.35
C LEU A 139 4.15 -3.15 11.15
N THR A 140 4.79 -2.77 12.26
CA THR A 140 4.35 -1.65 13.10
C THR A 140 4.49 -0.33 12.34
N SER A 141 5.62 -0.10 11.66
CA SER A 141 5.82 1.07 10.81
C SER A 141 4.80 1.14 9.67
N THR A 142 4.55 0.03 8.97
CA THR A 142 3.58 -0.02 7.87
C THR A 142 2.15 0.26 8.36
N ASN A 143 1.76 -0.26 9.54
CA ASN A 143 0.46 0.06 10.13
C ASN A 143 0.31 1.54 10.50
N LYS A 144 1.36 2.15 11.07
CA LYS A 144 1.35 3.59 11.37
C LYS A 144 1.16 4.42 10.10
N LEU A 145 1.85 4.06 9.03
CA LEU A 145 1.67 4.71 7.73
C LEU A 145 0.25 4.51 7.20
N HIS A 146 -0.28 3.29 7.24
CA HIS A 146 -1.65 3.02 6.82
C HIS A 146 -2.67 3.90 7.55
N VAL A 147 -2.59 3.99 8.89
CA VAL A 147 -3.48 4.84 9.70
C VAL A 147 -3.35 6.32 9.33
N ALA A 148 -2.13 6.80 9.11
CA ALA A 148 -1.89 8.18 8.71
C ALA A 148 -2.50 8.50 7.34
N VAL A 149 -2.40 7.57 6.39
CA VAL A 149 -2.99 7.72 5.05
C VAL A 149 -4.52 7.68 5.11
N VAL A 150 -5.12 6.88 6.00
CA VAL A 150 -6.58 6.93 6.24
C VAL A 150 -6.99 8.32 6.76
N GLY A 151 -6.19 8.90 7.67
CA GLY A 151 -6.40 10.27 8.14
C GLY A 151 -6.32 11.31 7.01
N ALA A 152 -5.30 11.20 6.15
CA ALA A 152 -5.16 12.06 4.97
C ALA A 152 -6.35 11.93 4.01
N GLN A 153 -6.83 10.70 3.77
CA GLN A 153 -8.04 10.44 2.99
C GLN A 153 -9.27 11.18 3.55
N GLY A 154 -9.43 11.18 4.87
CA GLY A 154 -10.51 11.88 5.56
C GLY A 154 -10.44 13.40 5.35
N ASN A 155 -9.24 13.98 5.43
CA ASN A 155 -9.01 15.40 5.20
C ASN A 155 -9.31 15.78 3.73
N THR A 156 -8.72 15.08 2.76
CA THR A 156 -8.95 15.35 1.33
C THR A 156 -10.43 15.23 0.96
N ASN A 157 -11.15 14.24 1.51
CA ASN A 157 -12.59 14.13 1.30
C ASN A 157 -13.39 15.30 1.89
N ARG A 158 -12.94 15.88 3.00
CA ARG A 158 -13.55 17.08 3.57
C ARG A 158 -13.31 18.29 2.66
N ASP A 159 -12.07 18.47 2.20
CA ASP A 159 -11.68 19.59 1.34
C ASP A 159 -12.45 19.52 0.00
N ILE A 160 -12.62 18.32 -0.59
CA ILE A 160 -13.48 18.11 -1.78
C ILE A 160 -14.93 18.54 -1.52
N ARG A 161 -15.47 18.29 -0.31
CA ARG A 161 -16.84 18.69 0.03
C ARG A 161 -16.96 20.20 0.20
N GLU A 162 -15.97 20.83 0.83
CA GLU A 162 -15.90 22.29 0.99
C GLU A 162 -15.87 22.98 -0.38
N VAL A 163 -14.96 22.56 -1.27
CA VAL A 163 -14.88 23.06 -2.65
C VAL A 163 -16.20 22.85 -3.41
N LYS A 164 -16.86 21.68 -3.26
CA LYS A 164 -18.18 21.44 -3.90
C LYS A 164 -19.27 22.41 -3.40
N ILE A 165 -19.26 22.78 -2.12
CA ILE A 165 -20.21 23.75 -1.56
C ILE A 165 -19.94 25.15 -2.12
N GLU A 166 -18.67 25.54 -2.20
CA GLU A 166 -18.25 26.85 -2.74
C GLU A 166 -18.58 26.96 -4.23
N MET A 167 -18.27 25.93 -5.02
CA MET A 167 -18.66 25.84 -6.44
C MET A 167 -20.17 26.00 -6.63
N LYS A 168 -21.00 25.33 -5.80
CA LYS A 168 -22.45 25.46 -5.89
C LYS A 168 -22.91 26.88 -5.59
N THR A 169 -22.31 27.50 -4.57
CA THR A 169 -22.62 28.89 -4.18
C THR A 169 -22.22 29.87 -5.27
N LEU A 170 -21.08 29.67 -5.94
CA LEU A 170 -20.64 30.48 -7.07
C LEU A 170 -21.53 30.27 -8.30
N GLN A 171 -21.96 29.03 -8.58
CA GLN A 171 -22.90 28.75 -9.66
C GLN A 171 -24.23 29.50 -9.44
N GLU A 172 -24.77 29.46 -8.23
CA GLU A 172 -26.00 30.20 -7.88
C GLU A 172 -25.82 31.72 -8.04
N LYS A 173 -24.64 32.26 -7.73
CA LYS A 173 -24.30 33.68 -7.97
C LYS A 173 -24.17 33.99 -9.46
N LEU A 174 -23.55 33.11 -10.24
CA LEU A 174 -23.40 33.26 -11.68
C LEU A 174 -24.77 33.27 -12.37
N ASP A 175 -25.64 32.33 -12.02
CA ASP A 175 -27.01 32.24 -12.57
C ASP A 175 -27.81 33.51 -12.25
N LYS A 176 -27.67 34.05 -11.03
CA LYS A 176 -28.29 35.32 -10.64
C LYS A 176 -27.71 36.51 -11.41
N ALA A 177 -26.39 36.61 -11.54
CA ALA A 177 -25.73 37.69 -12.27
C ALA A 177 -26.10 37.67 -13.77
N ALA A 178 -26.22 36.47 -14.36
CA ALA A 178 -26.68 36.29 -15.73
C ALA A 178 -28.14 36.75 -15.91
N LEU A 179 -29.02 36.46 -14.94
CA LEU A 179 -30.39 36.96 -14.93
C LEU A 179 -30.43 38.50 -14.84
N ASP A 180 -29.65 39.08 -13.92
CA ASP A 180 -29.56 40.54 -13.74
C ASP A 180 -29.03 41.24 -15.00
N LEU A 181 -28.02 40.66 -15.66
CA LEU A 181 -27.49 41.15 -16.94
C LEU A 181 -28.54 41.05 -18.07
N ALA A 182 -29.30 39.94 -18.14
CA ALA A 182 -30.36 39.79 -19.13
C ALA A 182 -31.46 40.85 -18.96
N MET A 183 -31.90 41.09 -17.71
CA MET A 183 -32.85 42.16 -17.39
C MET A 183 -32.29 43.55 -17.74
N SER A 184 -31.03 43.83 -17.40
CA SER A 184 -30.38 45.10 -17.73
C SER A 184 -30.23 45.31 -19.24
N ASN A 185 -29.98 44.25 -20.01
CA ASN A 185 -29.90 44.33 -21.46
C ASN A 185 -31.28 44.61 -22.08
N GLU A 186 -32.35 43.99 -21.58
CA GLU A 186 -33.72 44.28 -22.00
C GLU A 186 -34.10 45.74 -21.71
N GLU A 187 -33.74 46.26 -20.54
CA GLU A 187 -33.95 47.67 -20.21
C GLU A 187 -33.13 48.61 -21.11
N THR A 188 -31.90 48.23 -21.46
CA THR A 188 -31.04 49.00 -22.37
C THR A 188 -31.63 49.03 -23.78
N GLU A 189 -32.22 47.93 -24.23
CA GLU A 189 -32.92 47.84 -25.52
C GLU A 189 -34.16 48.74 -25.54
N LYS A 190 -35.00 48.69 -24.49
CA LYS A 190 -36.15 49.60 -24.35
C LYS A 190 -35.74 51.08 -24.32
N ALA A 191 -34.65 51.42 -23.62
CA ALA A 191 -34.13 52.78 -23.58
C ALA A 191 -33.62 53.24 -24.95
N LYS A 192 -33.03 52.33 -25.73
CA LYS A 192 -32.60 52.58 -27.11
C LYS A 192 -33.77 52.83 -28.04
N ASP A 193 -34.80 52.00 -27.97
CA ASP A 193 -36.01 52.18 -28.77
C ASP A 193 -36.69 53.53 -28.47
N PHE A 194 -36.72 53.93 -27.20
CA PHE A 194 -37.23 55.24 -26.77
C PHE A 194 -36.37 56.41 -27.30
N TYR A 195 -35.04 56.28 -27.22
CA TYR A 195 -34.12 57.27 -27.80
C TYR A 195 -34.32 57.41 -29.32
N ASP A 196 -34.36 56.29 -30.04
CA ASP A 196 -34.54 56.26 -31.50
C ASP A 196 -35.90 56.87 -31.91
N ALA A 197 -36.96 56.60 -31.16
CA ALA A 197 -38.27 57.22 -31.37
C ALA A 197 -38.25 58.75 -31.13
N THR A 198 -37.59 59.21 -30.07
CA THR A 198 -37.47 60.64 -29.71
C THR A 198 -36.61 61.39 -30.73
N LEU A 199 -35.52 60.78 -31.20
CA LEU A 199 -34.67 61.30 -32.26
C LEU A 199 -35.45 61.42 -33.58
N GLY A 200 -36.24 60.40 -33.93
CA GLY A 200 -37.13 60.44 -35.10
C GLY A 200 -38.15 61.58 -35.04
N GLN A 201 -38.77 61.83 -33.88
CA GLN A 201 -39.67 62.97 -33.68
C GLN A 201 -38.96 64.31 -33.84
N LYS A 202 -37.75 64.45 -33.29
CA LYS A 202 -36.93 65.66 -33.45
C LYS A 202 -36.58 65.91 -34.92
N GLN A 203 -36.11 64.88 -35.64
CA GLN A 203 -35.79 64.99 -37.06
C GLN A 203 -37.00 65.39 -37.90
N GLU A 204 -38.18 64.87 -37.57
CA GLU A 204 -39.43 65.25 -38.24
C GLU A 204 -39.84 66.70 -37.94
N LEU A 205 -39.70 67.15 -36.68
CA LEU A 205 -39.88 68.54 -36.29
C LEU A 205 -38.92 69.47 -37.03
N ASP A 206 -37.64 69.11 -37.12
CA ASP A 206 -36.61 69.88 -37.84
C ASP A 206 -36.90 69.94 -39.34
N LYS A 207 -37.38 68.85 -39.95
CA LYS A 207 -37.84 68.84 -41.35
C LYS A 207 -39.04 69.76 -41.56
N ARG A 208 -40.03 69.72 -40.67
CA ARG A 208 -41.20 70.63 -40.71
C ARG A 208 -40.77 72.07 -40.54
N LEU A 209 -39.87 72.36 -39.60
CA LEU A 209 -39.31 73.69 -39.37
C LEU A 209 -38.59 74.21 -40.61
N ASN A 210 -37.73 73.40 -41.23
CA ASN A 210 -37.02 73.76 -42.45
C ASN A 210 -37.98 73.97 -43.63
N SER A 211 -38.99 73.11 -43.79
CA SER A 211 -40.02 73.31 -44.82
C SER A 211 -40.81 74.60 -44.61
N PHE A 212 -41.13 74.95 -43.36
CA PHE A 212 -41.81 76.18 -42.99
C PHE A 212 -40.93 77.42 -43.22
N MET A 213 -39.65 77.37 -42.84
CA MET A 213 -38.69 78.44 -43.08
C MET A 213 -38.44 78.68 -44.57
N ASN A 214 -38.39 77.61 -45.38
CA ASN A 214 -38.31 77.73 -46.85
C ASN A 214 -39.59 78.33 -47.44
N GLN A 215 -40.76 77.96 -46.91
CA GLN A 215 -42.05 78.50 -47.35
C GLN A 215 -42.25 79.98 -46.94
N VAL A 216 -41.69 80.40 -45.81
CA VAL A 216 -41.65 81.81 -45.38
C VAL A 216 -40.58 82.61 -46.16
N GLY A 217 -39.52 81.95 -46.65
CA GLY A 217 -38.50 82.55 -47.52
C GLY A 217 -38.93 82.78 -48.97
N GLU A 218 -39.85 81.96 -49.50
CA GLU A 218 -40.41 82.12 -50.86
C GLU A 218 -41.60 83.09 -50.95
N ILE A 219 -42.30 83.37 -49.85
CA ILE A 219 -43.30 84.44 -49.78
C ILE A 219 -42.55 85.76 -49.60
N GLY A 220 -42.22 86.39 -50.73
CA GLY A 220 -41.59 87.71 -50.78
C GLY A 220 -42.29 88.72 -49.87
N ILE A 221 -41.47 89.56 -49.24
CA ILE A 221 -41.88 90.73 -48.45
C ILE A 221 -42.79 91.62 -49.30
N ALA A 222 -44.11 91.37 -49.24
CA ALA A 222 -45.12 92.20 -49.87
C ALA A 222 -46.37 92.24 -48.97
N HIS A 223 -46.42 93.31 -48.19
CA HIS A 223 -47.60 93.97 -47.63
C HIS A 223 -48.33 93.37 -46.39
N THR A 224 -48.03 94.04 -45.25
CA THR A 224 -49.01 94.59 -44.29
C THR A 224 -50.24 93.74 -43.95
N PHE A 225 -50.10 92.83 -42.97
CA PHE A 225 -50.97 92.63 -41.78
C PHE A 225 -50.48 91.35 -41.06
N GLY A 226 -49.87 91.48 -39.86
CA GLY A 226 -49.62 90.33 -38.96
C GLY A 226 -48.19 90.02 -38.50
N ILE A 227 -47.31 91.01 -38.29
CA ILE A 227 -45.93 90.83 -37.76
C ILE A 227 -45.91 90.10 -36.39
N MET A 228 -47.00 90.16 -35.63
CA MET A 228 -47.10 89.48 -34.34
C MET A 228 -47.30 87.95 -34.48
N GLY A 229 -47.90 87.48 -35.58
CA GLY A 229 -48.17 86.05 -35.81
C GLY A 229 -46.94 85.25 -36.25
N THR A 230 -46.06 85.85 -37.08
CA THR A 230 -44.82 85.20 -37.53
C THR A 230 -43.74 85.16 -36.45
N LEU A 231 -43.61 86.19 -35.62
CA LEU A 231 -42.71 86.21 -34.46
C LEU A 231 -43.17 85.27 -33.34
N LEU A 232 -44.49 85.18 -33.08
CA LEU A 232 -45.04 84.21 -32.13
C LEU A 232 -44.86 82.76 -32.64
N ASN A 233 -45.06 82.49 -33.93
CA ASN A 233 -44.82 81.15 -34.49
C ASN A 233 -43.34 80.75 -34.49
N ALA A 234 -42.42 81.68 -34.80
CA ALA A 234 -40.98 81.41 -34.74
C ALA A 234 -40.49 81.16 -33.30
N GLY A 235 -40.99 81.94 -32.33
CA GLY A 235 -40.70 81.76 -30.90
C GLY A 235 -41.27 80.45 -30.32
N LEU A 236 -42.50 80.08 -30.72
CA LEU A 236 -43.10 78.81 -30.31
C LEU A 236 -42.35 77.60 -30.90
N ASN A 237 -41.96 77.68 -32.17
CA ASN A 237 -41.24 76.60 -32.85
C ASN A 237 -39.79 76.43 -32.35
N THR A 238 -39.10 77.51 -32.01
CA THR A 238 -37.76 77.45 -31.38
C THR A 238 -37.81 76.93 -29.94
N TYR A 239 -38.87 77.26 -29.20
CA TYR A 239 -39.12 76.67 -27.88
C TYR A 239 -39.42 75.16 -27.98
N LEU A 240 -40.24 74.75 -28.95
CA LEU A 240 -40.55 73.34 -29.19
C LEU A 240 -39.30 72.55 -29.61
N SER A 241 -38.45 73.09 -30.49
CA SER A 241 -37.19 72.43 -30.89
C SER A 241 -36.17 72.35 -29.75
N ALA A 242 -36.09 73.38 -28.90
CA ALA A 242 -35.25 73.36 -27.70
C ALA A 242 -35.73 72.30 -26.68
N SER A 243 -37.05 72.18 -26.48
CA SER A 243 -37.61 71.15 -25.60
C SER A 243 -37.37 69.73 -26.13
N ALA A 244 -37.48 69.52 -27.45
CA ALA A 244 -37.18 68.25 -28.10
C ALA A 244 -35.68 67.91 -28.03
N ALA A 245 -34.80 68.91 -28.16
CA ALA A 245 -33.36 68.72 -27.98
C ALA A 245 -33.02 68.30 -26.54
N GLN A 246 -33.68 68.88 -25.53
CA GLN A 246 -33.51 68.51 -24.13
C GLN A 246 -34.00 67.08 -23.84
N GLN A 247 -35.12 66.65 -24.44
CA GLN A 247 -35.62 65.28 -24.32
C GLN A 247 -34.67 64.26 -24.95
N VAL A 248 -34.10 64.57 -26.12
CA VAL A 248 -33.08 63.70 -26.76
C VAL A 248 -31.84 63.58 -25.86
N GLN A 249 -31.37 64.68 -25.27
CA GLN A 249 -30.21 64.65 -24.38
C GLN A 249 -30.47 63.81 -23.11
N GLN A 250 -31.65 63.94 -22.50
CA GLN A 250 -32.03 63.10 -21.35
C GLN A 250 -32.14 61.62 -21.71
N ALA A 251 -32.67 61.31 -22.90
CA ALA A 251 -32.75 59.92 -23.39
C ALA A 251 -31.36 59.35 -23.69
N GLU A 252 -30.42 60.16 -24.18
CA GLU A 252 -29.03 59.77 -24.42
C GLU A 252 -28.28 59.47 -23.12
N GLU A 253 -28.39 60.35 -22.12
CA GLU A 253 -27.78 60.16 -20.80
C GLU A 253 -28.30 58.90 -20.09
N GLU A 254 -29.61 58.63 -20.15
CA GLU A 254 -30.18 57.41 -19.56
C GLU A 254 -29.71 56.15 -20.29
N LEU A 255 -29.62 56.18 -21.63
CA LEU A 255 -29.09 55.06 -22.41
C LEU A 255 -27.61 54.79 -22.12
N GLU A 256 -26.79 55.82 -21.99
CA GLU A 256 -25.38 55.65 -21.58
C GLU A 256 -25.29 55.07 -20.18
N ARG A 257 -26.10 55.54 -19.23
CA ARG A 257 -26.17 55.01 -17.87
C ARG A 257 -26.56 53.53 -17.83
N ARG A 258 -27.55 53.12 -18.63
CA ARG A 258 -27.94 51.70 -18.73
C ARG A 258 -26.83 50.85 -19.33
N ARG A 259 -26.14 51.36 -20.36
CA ARG A 259 -24.97 50.69 -20.97
C ARG A 259 -23.79 50.55 -20.00
N THR A 260 -23.58 51.49 -19.08
CA THR A 260 -22.51 51.34 -18.07
C THR A 260 -22.86 50.26 -17.05
N ILE A 261 -24.11 50.22 -16.58
CA ILE A 261 -24.59 49.18 -15.66
C ILE A 261 -24.48 47.79 -16.29
N ALA A 262 -24.91 47.63 -17.54
CA ALA A 262 -24.81 46.35 -18.26
C ALA A 262 -23.34 45.89 -18.39
N ARG A 263 -22.41 46.82 -18.67
CA ARG A 263 -20.97 46.52 -18.74
C ARG A 263 -20.41 46.11 -17.37
N GLU A 264 -20.78 46.80 -16.31
CA GLU A 264 -20.34 46.46 -14.94
C GLU A 264 -20.84 45.06 -14.53
N LEU A 265 -22.08 44.72 -14.87
CA LEU A 265 -22.64 43.38 -14.63
C LEU A 265 -21.92 42.31 -15.45
N ASP A 266 -21.59 42.58 -16.72
CA ASP A 266 -20.84 41.65 -17.58
C ASP A 266 -19.43 41.37 -17.03
N TYR A 267 -18.71 42.40 -16.58
CA TYR A 267 -17.42 42.22 -15.89
C TYR A 267 -17.56 41.42 -14.59
N GLY A 268 -18.62 41.65 -13.82
CA GLY A 268 -18.92 40.89 -12.62
C GLY A 268 -19.19 39.41 -12.91
N LEU A 269 -19.91 39.12 -13.99
CA LEU A 269 -20.20 37.76 -14.44
C LEU A 269 -18.92 37.02 -14.84
N GLN A 270 -18.07 37.66 -15.66
CA GLN A 270 -16.78 37.09 -16.07
C GLN A 270 -15.88 36.78 -14.86
N ALA A 271 -15.85 37.65 -13.85
CA ALA A 271 -15.07 37.41 -12.64
C ALA A 271 -15.54 36.16 -11.88
N VAL A 272 -16.85 35.97 -11.74
CA VAL A 272 -17.42 34.78 -11.09
C VAL A 272 -17.17 33.51 -11.91
N GLU A 273 -17.20 33.60 -13.24
CA GLU A 273 -16.91 32.47 -14.13
C GLU A 273 -15.44 32.01 -14.01
N ILE A 274 -14.50 32.95 -13.94
CA ILE A 274 -13.08 32.66 -13.70
C ILE A 274 -12.89 31.96 -12.35
N ASP A 275 -13.51 32.47 -11.27
CA ASP A 275 -13.44 31.84 -9.95
C ASP A 275 -14.00 30.42 -9.98
N LEU A 276 -15.13 30.20 -10.66
CA LEU A 276 -15.74 28.88 -10.80
C LEU A 276 -14.80 27.89 -11.50
N ASP A 277 -14.10 28.32 -12.56
CA ASP A 277 -13.14 27.48 -13.27
C ASP A 277 -11.88 27.16 -12.45
N LEU A 278 -11.43 28.09 -11.60
CA LEU A 278 -10.37 27.83 -10.63
C LEU A 278 -10.78 26.73 -9.64
N TYR A 279 -11.99 26.82 -9.08
CA TYR A 279 -12.50 25.80 -8.16
C TYR A 279 -12.76 24.45 -8.83
N LYS A 280 -13.17 24.42 -10.11
CA LYS A 280 -13.25 23.16 -10.88
C LYS A 280 -11.89 22.50 -10.97
N THR A 281 -10.85 23.27 -11.31
CA THR A 281 -9.47 22.80 -11.42
C THR A 281 -8.94 22.30 -10.08
N GLU A 282 -9.20 23.01 -8.99
CA GLU A 282 -8.84 22.60 -7.63
C GLU A 282 -9.51 21.27 -7.25
N LYS A 283 -10.81 21.13 -7.52
CA LYS A 283 -11.55 19.90 -7.26
C LYS A 283 -10.96 18.72 -8.05
N GLU A 284 -10.66 18.90 -9.32
CA GLU A 284 -10.01 17.86 -10.15
C GLU A 284 -8.66 17.44 -9.56
N GLY A 285 -7.86 18.41 -9.11
CA GLY A 285 -6.61 18.15 -8.38
C GLY A 285 -6.82 17.31 -7.12
N LEU A 286 -7.80 17.66 -6.29
CA LEU A 286 -8.14 16.91 -5.08
C LEU A 286 -8.67 15.49 -5.39
N ASP A 287 -9.48 15.33 -6.43
CA ASP A 287 -9.99 14.03 -6.88
C ASP A 287 -8.83 13.13 -7.35
N HIS A 288 -7.81 13.69 -8.03
CA HIS A 288 -6.58 12.97 -8.38
C HIS A 288 -5.78 12.54 -7.16
N LEU A 289 -5.59 13.43 -6.17
CA LEU A 289 -4.91 13.11 -4.90
C LEU A 289 -5.65 11.99 -4.15
N LEU A 290 -6.99 12.06 -4.09
CA LEU A 290 -7.82 11.04 -3.46
C LEU A 290 -7.65 9.68 -4.13
N GLY A 291 -7.58 9.65 -5.47
CA GLY A 291 -7.29 8.42 -6.23
C GLY A 291 -5.95 7.79 -5.85
N ALA A 292 -4.89 8.61 -5.75
CA ALA A 292 -3.57 8.14 -5.30
C ALA A 292 -3.60 7.57 -3.87
N ILE A 293 -4.28 8.28 -2.95
CA ILE A 293 -4.47 7.83 -1.55
C ILE A 293 -5.16 6.46 -1.49
N GLN A 294 -6.22 6.26 -2.27
CA GLN A 294 -6.96 4.99 -2.29
C GLN A 294 -6.10 3.82 -2.75
N ILE A 295 -5.30 4.00 -3.80
CA ILE A 295 -4.37 2.96 -4.29
C ILE A 295 -3.35 2.62 -3.21
N VAL A 296 -2.76 3.64 -2.57
CA VAL A 296 -1.79 3.44 -1.48
C VAL A 296 -2.41 2.69 -0.30
N LEU A 297 -3.64 3.02 0.11
CA LEU A 297 -4.33 2.31 1.18
C LEU A 297 -4.50 0.83 0.88
N GLN A 298 -4.93 0.49 -0.33
CA GLN A 298 -5.07 -0.91 -0.74
C GLN A 298 -3.74 -1.66 -0.71
N LEU A 299 -2.65 -1.03 -1.16
CA LEU A 299 -1.31 -1.61 -1.13
C LEU A 299 -0.82 -1.83 0.31
N LEU A 300 -0.98 -0.82 1.18
CA LEU A 300 -0.56 -0.89 2.58
C LEU A 300 -1.38 -1.92 3.37
N ALA A 301 -2.69 -2.01 3.16
CA ALA A 301 -3.53 -3.02 3.78
C ALA A 301 -3.12 -4.45 3.37
N GLY A 302 -2.81 -4.64 2.08
CA GLY A 302 -2.25 -5.87 1.55
C GLY A 302 -0.91 -6.22 2.21
N LEU A 303 0.02 -5.26 2.27
CA LEU A 303 1.32 -5.43 2.92
C LEU A 303 1.19 -5.82 4.39
N VAL A 304 0.33 -5.13 5.15
CA VAL A 304 0.07 -5.45 6.57
C VAL A 304 -0.40 -6.90 6.74
N THR A 305 -1.28 -7.35 5.86
CA THR A 305 -1.83 -8.72 5.90
C THR A 305 -0.75 -9.74 5.59
N GLU A 306 -0.01 -9.56 4.48
CA GLU A 306 1.01 -10.50 4.03
C GLU A 306 2.23 -10.56 4.98
N ILE A 307 2.65 -9.42 5.55
CA ILE A 307 3.71 -9.39 6.58
C ILE A 307 3.26 -10.14 7.83
N ARG A 308 1.98 -10.02 8.24
CA ARG A 308 1.44 -10.76 9.39
C ARG A 308 1.45 -12.27 9.15
N GLU A 309 1.04 -12.71 7.96
CA GLU A 309 1.10 -14.12 7.59
C GLU A 309 2.54 -14.65 7.56
N LEU A 310 3.47 -13.85 7.06
CA LEU A 310 4.90 -14.21 7.06
C LEU A 310 5.47 -14.27 8.49
N LEU A 311 5.01 -13.41 9.39
CA LEU A 311 5.36 -13.50 10.82
C LEU A 311 4.86 -14.81 11.44
N THR A 312 3.67 -15.29 11.09
CA THR A 312 3.18 -16.59 11.54
C THR A 312 4.10 -17.73 11.11
N PHE A 313 4.69 -17.66 9.91
CA PHE A 313 5.70 -18.62 9.47
C PHE A 313 6.96 -18.57 10.36
N PHE A 314 7.51 -17.38 10.63
CA PHE A 314 8.68 -17.27 11.51
C PHE A 314 8.38 -17.73 12.94
N GLN A 315 7.17 -17.53 13.43
CA GLN A 315 6.71 -18.07 14.72
C GLN A 315 6.71 -19.59 14.72
N GLN A 316 6.18 -20.23 13.68
CA GLN A 316 6.21 -21.70 13.56
C GLN A 316 7.64 -22.25 13.50
N LEU A 317 8.57 -21.56 12.83
CA LEU A 317 9.98 -21.91 12.84
C LEU A 317 10.59 -21.76 14.25
N ASN A 318 10.26 -20.68 14.95
CA ASN A 318 10.69 -20.42 16.33
C ASN A 318 10.12 -21.45 17.32
N ASP A 319 8.88 -21.91 17.11
CA ASP A 319 8.26 -22.97 17.91
C ASP A 319 8.96 -24.31 17.69
N ALA A 320 9.27 -24.65 16.43
CA ALA A 320 10.06 -25.85 16.11
C ALA A 320 11.45 -25.82 16.75
N MET A 321 12.11 -24.65 16.77
CA MET A 321 13.37 -24.45 17.48
C MET A 321 13.20 -24.54 19.00
N SER A 322 12.15 -23.97 19.57
CA SER A 322 11.84 -24.05 21.01
C SER A 322 11.57 -25.48 21.46
N ASN A 323 10.91 -26.28 20.62
CA ASN A 323 10.73 -27.71 20.84
C ASN A 323 12.09 -28.44 20.83
N LEU A 324 12.98 -28.12 19.90
CA LEU A 324 14.35 -28.66 19.87
C LEU A 324 15.15 -28.28 21.13
N VAL A 325 15.01 -27.04 21.62
CA VAL A 325 15.63 -26.58 22.88
C VAL A 325 15.09 -27.36 24.07
N THR A 326 13.77 -27.54 24.13
CA THR A 326 13.08 -28.22 25.24
C THR A 326 13.49 -29.69 25.28
N GLU A 327 13.47 -30.36 24.13
CA GLU A 327 13.92 -31.74 23.98
C GLU A 327 15.40 -31.87 24.37
N TYR A 328 16.26 -30.95 23.93
CA TYR A 328 17.66 -30.94 24.34
C TYR A 328 17.82 -30.83 25.87
N ARG A 329 17.13 -29.89 26.51
CA ARG A 329 17.24 -29.65 27.97
C ARG A 329 16.73 -30.83 28.79
N HIS A 330 15.63 -31.45 28.35
CA HIS A 330 15.08 -32.63 29.02
C HIS A 330 16.09 -33.78 29.01
N ASN A 331 16.65 -34.06 27.83
CA ASN A 331 17.60 -35.16 27.66
C ASN A 331 18.99 -34.83 28.20
N LEU A 332 19.38 -33.56 28.32
CA LEU A 332 20.70 -33.16 28.82
C LEU A 332 20.98 -33.73 30.21
N LYS A 333 19.97 -33.72 31.09
CA LYS A 333 20.08 -34.28 32.44
C LYS A 333 20.27 -35.80 32.39
N GLU A 334 19.43 -36.51 31.65
CA GLU A 334 19.52 -37.97 31.49
C GLU A 334 20.86 -38.40 30.89
N ILE A 335 21.39 -37.63 29.95
CA ILE A 335 22.70 -37.89 29.32
C ILE A 335 23.85 -37.68 30.29
N THR A 336 23.73 -36.68 31.16
CA THR A 336 24.78 -36.36 32.15
C THR A 336 24.77 -37.38 33.27
N ASP A 337 23.59 -37.70 33.82
CA ASP A 337 23.40 -38.68 34.89
C ASP A 337 23.85 -40.08 34.41
N GLY A 338 23.47 -40.49 33.19
CA GLY A 338 23.89 -41.77 32.59
C GLY A 338 25.37 -41.85 32.20
N GLN A 339 26.10 -40.74 32.15
CA GLN A 339 27.57 -40.73 31.98
C GLN A 339 28.32 -40.85 33.31
N GLU A 340 27.72 -40.39 34.41
CA GLU A 340 28.32 -40.38 35.75
C GLU A 340 28.18 -41.74 36.46
N GLU A 341 27.06 -42.44 36.27
CA GLU A 341 26.79 -43.67 37.02
C GLU A 341 27.71 -44.83 36.65
N GLY A 342 28.33 -44.86 35.46
CA GLY A 342 29.34 -45.86 35.06
C GLY A 342 28.89 -47.34 35.05
N ASP A 343 27.72 -47.63 35.63
CA ASP A 343 27.09 -48.93 35.81
C ASP A 343 26.23 -49.32 34.59
N GLU A 344 25.83 -50.59 34.54
CA GLU A 344 25.04 -51.17 33.45
C GLU A 344 23.68 -50.46 33.28
N LEU A 345 23.65 -49.37 32.50
CA LEU A 345 22.44 -48.72 32.00
C LEU A 345 21.47 -49.79 31.49
N ARG A 346 20.19 -49.69 31.89
CA ARG A 346 19.19 -50.68 31.50
C ARG A 346 18.93 -50.53 30.00
N ASP A 347 18.54 -51.63 29.34
CA ASP A 347 18.17 -51.59 27.92
C ASP A 347 17.05 -50.55 27.64
N ALA A 348 16.18 -50.30 28.63
CA ALA A 348 15.15 -49.26 28.56
C ALA A 348 15.73 -47.83 28.48
N ASP A 349 16.80 -47.54 29.23
CA ASP A 349 17.43 -46.22 29.25
C ASP A 349 18.13 -45.92 27.91
N TYR A 350 18.73 -46.96 27.29
CA TYR A 350 19.26 -46.87 25.94
C TYR A 350 18.18 -46.62 24.90
N GLU A 351 17.05 -47.34 24.95
CA GLU A 351 15.94 -47.13 24.02
C GLU A 351 15.36 -45.72 24.15
N GLN A 352 15.18 -45.22 25.38
CA GLN A 352 14.72 -43.87 25.64
C GLN A 352 15.68 -42.82 25.05
N PHE A 353 16.97 -42.91 25.38
CA PHE A 353 17.98 -41.98 24.86
C PHE A 353 18.04 -41.97 23.33
N TYR A 354 18.05 -43.14 22.69
CA TYR A 354 18.07 -43.23 21.23
C TYR A 354 16.76 -42.73 20.59
N GLY A 355 15.62 -42.91 21.27
CA GLY A 355 14.36 -42.31 20.90
C GLY A 355 14.45 -40.77 20.88
N SER A 356 14.98 -40.20 21.95
CA SER A 356 15.21 -38.76 22.09
C SER A 356 16.16 -38.18 21.04
N ILE A 357 17.30 -38.83 20.79
CA ILE A 357 18.24 -38.42 19.74
C ILE A 357 17.56 -38.43 18.37
N ARG A 358 16.74 -39.45 18.09
CA ARG A 358 15.99 -39.53 16.82
C ARG A 358 15.00 -38.37 16.70
N THR A 359 14.28 -38.03 17.78
CA THR A 359 13.36 -36.89 17.82
C THR A 359 14.10 -35.57 17.57
N MET A 360 15.20 -35.32 18.28
CA MET A 360 16.03 -34.14 18.08
C MET A 360 16.57 -34.05 16.64
N LYS A 361 16.97 -35.17 16.05
CA LYS A 361 17.47 -35.24 14.68
C LYS A 361 16.39 -34.91 13.66
N LYS A 362 15.17 -35.44 13.84
CA LYS A 362 14.00 -35.09 13.00
C LYS A 362 13.71 -33.58 13.08
N LEU A 363 13.70 -33.00 14.28
CA LEU A 363 13.49 -31.57 14.48
C LEU A 363 14.58 -30.72 13.81
N ALA A 364 15.86 -31.04 14.06
CA ALA A 364 16.99 -30.31 13.47
C ALA A 364 16.99 -30.37 11.94
N VAL A 365 16.69 -31.52 11.33
CA VAL A 365 16.58 -31.65 9.87
C VAL A 365 15.40 -30.86 9.31
N THR A 366 14.28 -30.81 10.03
CA THR A 366 13.10 -30.03 9.62
C THR A 366 13.40 -28.53 9.64
N VAL A 367 13.99 -28.03 10.74
CA VAL A 367 14.41 -26.61 10.85
C VAL A 367 15.45 -26.27 9.78
N HIS A 368 16.41 -27.16 9.53
CA HIS A 368 17.38 -27.00 8.44
C HIS A 368 16.70 -26.84 7.08
N ALA A 369 15.77 -27.74 6.74
CA ALA A 369 15.09 -27.71 5.45
C ALA A 369 14.30 -26.41 5.26
N LEU A 370 13.56 -25.96 6.28
CA LEU A 370 12.79 -24.71 6.24
C LEU A 370 13.69 -23.47 6.11
N ALA A 371 14.71 -23.36 6.97
CA ALA A 371 15.63 -22.22 6.96
C ALA A 371 16.43 -22.16 5.65
N SER A 372 16.91 -23.32 5.16
CA SER A 372 17.64 -23.40 3.89
C SER A 372 16.76 -23.05 2.70
N LEU A 373 15.52 -23.53 2.68
CA LEU A 373 14.55 -23.21 1.62
C LEU A 373 14.28 -21.71 1.59
N TYR A 374 14.00 -21.11 2.75
CA TYR A 374 13.71 -19.68 2.81
C TYR A 374 14.93 -18.84 2.42
N ALA A 375 16.14 -19.21 2.85
CA ALA A 375 17.37 -18.55 2.41
C ALA A 375 17.58 -18.64 0.88
N ASN A 376 17.26 -19.78 0.27
CA ASN A 376 17.32 -19.95 -1.19
C ASN A 376 16.26 -19.12 -1.92
N VAL A 377 15.06 -19.01 -1.37
CA VAL A 377 14.02 -18.11 -1.91
C VAL A 377 14.46 -16.65 -1.77
N ILE A 378 15.12 -16.27 -0.66
CA ILE A 378 15.62 -14.91 -0.52
C ILE A 378 16.66 -14.59 -1.60
N SER A 379 17.66 -15.43 -1.76
CA SER A 379 18.73 -15.20 -2.74
C SER A 379 18.27 -15.30 -4.19
N GLY A 380 17.40 -16.27 -4.51
CA GLY A 380 16.99 -16.58 -5.89
C GLY A 380 15.76 -15.82 -6.40
N VAL A 381 14.92 -15.30 -5.49
CA VAL A 381 13.63 -14.68 -5.85
C VAL A 381 13.49 -13.27 -5.26
N ILE A 382 13.76 -13.11 -3.96
CA ILE A 382 13.50 -11.85 -3.24
C ILE A 382 14.53 -10.77 -3.58
N ASN A 383 15.82 -11.08 -3.48
CA ASN A 383 16.90 -10.14 -3.79
C ASN A 383 16.83 -9.62 -5.24
N PRO A 384 16.65 -10.48 -6.27
CA PRO A 384 16.40 -10.02 -7.63
C PRO A 384 15.13 -9.16 -7.76
N GLY A 385 14.10 -9.46 -6.97
CA GLY A 385 12.88 -8.66 -6.88
C GLY A 385 13.16 -7.24 -6.39
N PHE A 386 13.90 -7.08 -5.30
CA PHE A 386 14.33 -5.77 -4.81
C PHE A 386 15.22 -5.02 -5.80
N SER A 387 16.14 -5.71 -6.48
CA SER A 387 16.92 -5.09 -7.57
C SER A 387 15.98 -4.55 -8.66
N LYS A 388 14.94 -5.30 -9.03
CA LYS A 388 13.94 -4.85 -10.00
C LYS A 388 13.14 -3.65 -9.49
N VAL A 389 12.70 -3.65 -8.23
CA VAL A 389 12.04 -2.51 -7.59
C VAL A 389 12.90 -1.25 -7.67
N ILE A 390 14.19 -1.35 -7.33
CA ILE A 390 15.14 -0.23 -7.38
C ILE A 390 15.32 0.26 -8.81
N HIS A 391 15.52 -0.64 -9.78
CA HIS A 391 15.65 -0.24 -11.19
C HIS A 391 14.39 0.45 -11.71
N THR A 392 13.21 -0.02 -11.28
CA THR A 392 11.95 0.64 -11.60
C THR A 392 11.71 1.92 -10.79
N SER A 393 12.52 2.26 -9.79
CA SER A 393 12.33 3.52 -9.04
C SER A 393 12.89 4.76 -9.76
N HIS A 394 13.70 4.57 -10.81
CA HIS A 394 14.22 5.69 -11.59
C HIS A 394 13.11 6.47 -12.31
N TYR A 395 13.32 7.78 -12.43
CA TYR A 395 12.43 8.71 -13.13
C TYR A 395 12.31 8.26 -14.59
N GLU A 396 11.08 7.98 -15.03
CA GLU A 396 10.75 7.73 -16.43
C GLU A 396 9.97 8.93 -16.95
N GLU A 397 10.31 9.42 -18.15
CA GLU A 397 9.55 10.47 -18.82
C GLU A 397 8.14 9.96 -19.18
N GLY A 398 7.11 10.69 -18.76
CA GLY A 398 5.71 10.37 -19.03
C GLY A 398 4.77 10.84 -17.93
N SER A 399 3.46 10.69 -18.16
CA SER A 399 2.45 10.92 -17.12
C SER A 399 2.63 9.92 -15.97
N SER A 400 2.53 10.39 -14.71
CA SER A 400 2.59 9.57 -13.49
C SER A 400 1.77 8.29 -13.60
N ALA A 401 0.56 8.37 -14.16
CA ALA A 401 -0.34 7.24 -14.32
C ALA A 401 0.23 6.15 -15.25
N ILE A 402 0.84 6.54 -16.37
CA ILE A 402 1.43 5.61 -17.34
C ILE A 402 2.66 4.92 -16.72
N VAL A 403 3.48 5.68 -15.99
CA VAL A 403 4.68 5.18 -15.32
C VAL A 403 4.29 4.17 -14.24
N VAL A 404 3.31 4.49 -13.39
CA VAL A 404 2.79 3.58 -12.36
C VAL A 404 2.20 2.32 -13.00
N GLN A 405 1.42 2.44 -14.07
CA GLN A 405 0.82 1.29 -14.75
C GLN A 405 1.86 0.35 -15.37
N ARG A 406 2.86 0.90 -16.05
CA ARG A 406 3.96 0.12 -16.64
C ARG A 406 4.75 -0.62 -15.56
N LYS A 407 5.10 0.07 -14.48
CA LYS A 407 5.84 -0.52 -13.35
C LYS A 407 5.02 -1.58 -12.63
N SER A 408 3.73 -1.34 -12.42
CA SER A 408 2.78 -2.33 -11.88
C SER A 408 2.73 -3.60 -12.75
N THR A 409 2.65 -3.44 -14.07
CA THR A 409 2.68 -4.57 -15.02
C THR A 409 4.01 -5.34 -14.94
N ALA A 410 5.14 -4.64 -14.85
CA ALA A 410 6.46 -5.26 -14.73
C ALA A 410 6.63 -6.04 -13.41
N MET A 411 6.06 -5.52 -12.32
CA MET A 411 6.04 -6.18 -11.02
C MET A 411 5.05 -7.35 -10.97
N GLN A 412 3.94 -7.27 -11.70
CA GLN A 412 3.01 -8.39 -11.85
C GLN A 412 3.67 -9.57 -12.59
N LYS A 413 4.41 -9.28 -13.66
CA LYS A 413 5.20 -10.32 -14.35
C LYS A 413 6.24 -10.97 -13.42
N TYR A 414 6.92 -10.16 -12.61
CA TYR A 414 7.84 -10.67 -11.59
C TYR A 414 7.13 -11.61 -10.61
N LEU A 415 5.93 -11.24 -10.14
CA LEU A 415 5.16 -12.05 -9.20
C LEU A 415 4.83 -13.42 -9.80
N THR A 416 4.27 -13.47 -11.01
CA THR A 416 3.94 -14.74 -11.68
C THR A 416 5.16 -15.64 -11.84
N ASP A 417 6.28 -15.10 -12.31
CA ASP A 417 7.53 -15.86 -12.48
C ASP A 417 8.09 -16.36 -11.13
N SER A 418 7.95 -15.54 -10.09
CA SER A 418 8.44 -15.83 -8.74
C SER A 418 7.60 -16.87 -8.03
N GLU A 419 6.28 -16.84 -8.20
CA GLU A 419 5.36 -17.85 -7.65
C GLU A 419 5.71 -19.25 -8.14
N GLN A 420 5.99 -19.39 -9.43
CA GLN A 420 6.39 -20.67 -10.00
C GLN A 420 7.71 -21.17 -9.39
N LYS A 421 8.72 -20.29 -9.29
CA LYS A 421 10.00 -20.63 -8.66
C LYS A 421 9.84 -21.05 -7.21
N CYS A 422 8.96 -20.38 -6.45
CA CYS A 422 8.66 -20.73 -5.07
C CYS A 422 7.98 -22.10 -4.96
N ARG A 423 7.04 -22.43 -5.87
CA ARG A 423 6.40 -23.75 -5.95
C ARG A 423 7.42 -24.86 -6.22
N ASP A 424 8.28 -24.65 -7.21
CA ASP A 424 9.32 -25.62 -7.59
C ASP A 424 10.30 -25.85 -6.44
N ALA A 425 10.75 -24.76 -5.79
CA ALA A 425 11.64 -24.83 -4.63
C ALA A 425 10.99 -25.55 -3.44
N ALA A 426 9.72 -25.26 -3.14
CA ALA A 426 8.97 -25.94 -2.08
C ALA A 426 8.84 -27.44 -2.34
N MET A 427 8.51 -27.84 -3.57
CA MET A 427 8.37 -29.24 -3.96
C MET A 427 9.70 -29.99 -3.78
N ILE A 428 10.80 -29.44 -4.29
CA ILE A 428 12.14 -30.05 -4.19
C ILE A 428 12.55 -30.19 -2.72
N ALA A 429 12.38 -29.13 -1.92
CA ALA A 429 12.76 -29.15 -0.50
C ALA A 429 11.90 -30.11 0.33
N ASN A 430 10.60 -30.20 0.06
CA ASN A 430 9.70 -31.14 0.73
C ASN A 430 10.06 -32.59 0.39
N GLN A 431 10.37 -32.90 -0.87
CA GLN A 431 10.81 -34.23 -1.27
C GLN A 431 12.15 -34.62 -0.61
N ALA A 432 13.10 -33.67 -0.53
CA ALA A 432 14.36 -33.88 0.15
C ALA A 432 14.17 -34.12 1.66
N LEU A 433 13.30 -33.34 2.32
CA LEU A 433 12.97 -33.51 3.73
C LEU A 433 12.34 -34.89 3.98
N LYS A 434 11.33 -35.28 3.19
CA LYS A 434 10.67 -36.60 3.31
C LYS A 434 11.66 -37.74 3.19
N THR A 435 12.55 -37.68 2.20
CA THR A 435 13.61 -38.68 2.01
C THR A 435 14.51 -38.75 3.24
N ARG A 436 14.93 -37.59 3.77
CA ARG A 436 15.83 -37.54 4.92
C ARG A 436 15.17 -38.05 6.21
N LEU A 437 13.88 -37.76 6.42
CA LEU A 437 13.14 -38.26 7.58
C LEU A 437 12.91 -39.77 7.51
N LEU A 438 12.67 -40.32 6.31
CA LEU A 438 12.61 -41.77 6.11
C LEU A 438 13.94 -42.44 6.43
N GLU A 439 15.07 -41.85 6.02
CA GLU A 439 16.41 -42.34 6.39
C GLU A 439 16.57 -42.38 7.92
N ILE A 440 16.21 -41.31 8.63
CA ILE A 440 16.29 -41.24 10.10
C ILE A 440 15.38 -42.28 10.78
N HIS A 441 14.22 -42.58 10.19
CA HIS A 441 13.33 -43.61 10.70
C HIS A 441 13.90 -45.02 10.48
N GLN A 442 14.55 -45.25 9.33
CA GLN A 442 15.16 -46.53 8.96
C GLN A 442 16.52 -46.77 9.62
N GLU A 443 17.18 -45.74 10.14
CA GLU A 443 18.38 -45.84 10.97
C GLU A 443 18.05 -46.67 12.23
N ARG A 444 18.18 -48.00 12.10
CA ARG A 444 18.27 -48.92 13.23
C ARG A 444 19.57 -48.62 13.92
N ILE A 445 19.50 -47.92 15.04
CA ILE A 445 20.60 -47.85 15.97
C ILE A 445 20.67 -49.23 16.62
N THR A 446 21.37 -50.16 15.97
CA THR A 446 21.73 -51.41 16.63
C THR A 446 22.74 -51.04 17.69
N PRO A 447 22.42 -51.13 19.00
CA PRO A 447 23.43 -50.95 20.02
C PRO A 447 24.55 -51.92 19.66
N LYS A 448 25.75 -51.39 19.39
CA LYS A 448 26.91 -52.25 19.15
C LYS A 448 27.04 -53.08 20.41
N ARG A 449 26.57 -54.34 20.37
CA ARG A 449 26.72 -55.34 21.41
C ARG A 449 28.22 -55.63 21.60
N LYS A 450 28.97 -54.65 22.15
CA LYS A 450 30.33 -54.83 22.67
C LYS A 450 30.31 -55.90 23.78
N ARG A 451 29.14 -56.18 24.38
CA ARG A 451 28.90 -57.28 25.35
C ARG A 451 29.28 -58.66 24.80
N LYS A 452 29.05 -58.96 23.51
CA LYS A 452 29.42 -60.28 22.93
C LYS A 452 30.93 -60.47 22.69
N ARG A 453 31.72 -59.39 22.59
CA ARG A 453 33.17 -59.50 22.48
C ARG A 453 33.83 -59.67 23.84
N ARG A 454 33.40 -58.93 24.88
CA ARG A 454 33.95 -59.08 26.24
C ARG A 454 33.59 -60.42 26.88
N GLN A 455 32.39 -60.96 26.67
CA GLN A 455 32.06 -62.33 27.14
C GLN A 455 32.81 -63.42 26.36
N ASN A 456 33.06 -63.25 25.06
CA ASN A 456 33.88 -64.20 24.29
C ASN A 456 35.39 -64.07 24.56
N GLU A 457 35.87 -62.89 24.98
CA GLU A 457 37.28 -62.65 25.35
C GLU A 457 37.58 -63.05 26.80
N GLN A 458 36.60 -62.99 27.72
CA GLN A 458 36.75 -63.52 29.09
C GLN A 458 36.46 -65.03 29.19
N GLY A 459 35.67 -65.61 28.28
CA GLY A 459 35.39 -67.06 28.25
C GLY A 459 36.35 -67.91 27.41
N GLY A 460 37.38 -67.30 26.79
CA GLY A 460 38.21 -67.94 25.77
C GLY A 460 39.70 -67.69 25.93
N ASN A 461 40.20 -67.69 27.17
CA ASN A 461 41.64 -67.69 27.42
C ASN A 461 42.18 -69.13 27.35
N GLU A 462 42.09 -69.75 26.18
CA GLU A 462 42.85 -70.96 25.87
C GLU A 462 43.41 -70.86 24.44
N GLN A 463 44.63 -70.32 24.37
CA GLN A 463 45.66 -70.56 23.36
C GLN A 463 45.18 -70.86 21.93
N ARG A 464 44.79 -69.83 21.17
CA ARG A 464 44.93 -69.87 19.70
C ARG A 464 45.64 -68.62 19.21
N ARG A 465 46.98 -68.69 19.21
CA ARG A 465 47.81 -67.77 18.43
C ARG A 465 47.35 -67.86 16.96
N PRO A 466 47.05 -66.74 16.28
CA PRO A 466 46.77 -66.79 14.86
C PRO A 466 48.03 -67.28 14.13
N GLY A 467 47.90 -68.44 13.49
CA GLY A 467 48.93 -69.00 12.62
C GLY A 467 49.32 -68.00 11.52
N ALA A 468 50.51 -68.18 10.95
CA ALA A 468 51.12 -67.26 9.98
C ALA A 468 50.17 -66.82 8.84
N PHE A 469 49.22 -67.69 8.48
CA PHE A 469 48.18 -67.43 7.47
C PHE A 469 47.25 -66.25 7.83
N GLY A 470 46.87 -66.09 9.11
CA GLY A 470 46.00 -65.00 9.56
C GLY A 470 46.69 -63.63 9.60
N ARG A 471 48.03 -63.61 9.66
CA ARG A 471 48.84 -62.38 9.51
C ARG A 471 49.00 -62.00 8.04
N MET A 472 49.15 -62.98 7.15
CA MET A 472 49.24 -62.77 5.71
C MET A 472 47.93 -62.23 5.11
N TRP A 473 46.79 -62.80 5.50
CA TRP A 473 45.47 -62.35 5.04
C TRP A 473 45.14 -60.91 5.47
N ARG A 474 45.60 -60.49 6.65
CA ARG A 474 45.47 -59.11 7.12
C ARG A 474 46.28 -58.15 6.26
N ARG A 475 47.53 -58.49 5.93
CA ARG A 475 48.38 -57.66 5.05
C ARG A 475 47.84 -57.57 3.61
N MET A 476 47.30 -58.66 3.06
CA MET A 476 46.70 -58.62 1.72
C MET A 476 45.46 -57.75 1.68
N ARG A 477 44.57 -57.85 2.67
CA ARG A 477 43.37 -57.02 2.76
C ARG A 477 43.71 -55.54 2.91
N ASP A 478 44.68 -55.21 3.75
CA ASP A 478 45.08 -53.82 3.98
C ASP A 478 45.81 -53.24 2.75
N GLY A 479 46.53 -54.08 1.98
CA GLY A 479 47.12 -53.70 0.69
C GLY A 479 46.08 -53.43 -0.41
N VAL A 480 45.03 -54.27 -0.51
CA VAL A 480 43.94 -54.09 -1.48
C VAL A 480 43.11 -52.84 -1.15
N LEU A 481 42.87 -52.55 0.13
CA LEU A 481 42.14 -51.34 0.55
C LEU A 481 42.90 -50.06 0.18
N ASN A 482 44.24 -50.08 0.27
CA ASN A 482 45.07 -48.91 -0.02
C ASN A 482 45.15 -48.62 -1.53
N ILE A 483 45.16 -49.68 -2.36
CA ILE A 483 45.09 -49.55 -3.83
C ILE A 483 43.75 -48.98 -4.28
N TYR A 484 42.64 -49.40 -3.65
CA TYR A 484 41.30 -48.92 -3.97
C TYR A 484 41.10 -47.43 -3.58
N LEU A 485 41.65 -47.00 -2.44
CA LEU A 485 41.59 -45.60 -2.00
C LEU A 485 42.41 -44.66 -2.90
N GLN A 486 43.58 -45.10 -3.38
CA GLN A 486 44.40 -44.31 -4.33
C GLN A 486 43.75 -44.16 -5.71
N THR A 487 43.02 -45.18 -6.19
CA THR A 487 42.30 -45.11 -7.48
C THR A 487 41.08 -44.20 -7.42
N THR A 488 40.37 -44.14 -6.28
CA THR A 488 39.26 -43.19 -6.09
C THR A 488 39.70 -41.73 -5.92
N GLN A 489 40.85 -41.46 -5.29
CA GLN A 489 41.36 -40.08 -5.15
C GLN A 489 41.81 -39.48 -6.50
N THR A 490 42.36 -40.31 -7.40
CA THR A 490 42.79 -39.86 -8.73
C THR A 490 41.61 -39.59 -9.69
N THR A 491 40.51 -40.34 -9.58
CA THR A 491 39.28 -40.06 -10.37
C THR A 491 38.53 -38.82 -9.88
N THR A 492 38.57 -38.53 -8.58
CA THR A 492 37.88 -37.35 -8.01
C THR A 492 38.60 -36.04 -8.36
N LEU A 493 39.94 -36.05 -8.44
CA LEU A 493 40.73 -34.90 -8.90
C LEU A 493 40.57 -34.63 -10.40
N ALA A 494 40.35 -35.65 -11.23
CA ALA A 494 40.08 -35.48 -12.66
C ALA A 494 38.69 -34.88 -12.95
N MET A 495 37.69 -35.13 -12.10
CA MET A 495 36.34 -34.56 -12.25
C MET A 495 36.21 -33.13 -11.68
N SER A 496 37.13 -32.69 -10.83
CA SER A 496 37.14 -31.32 -10.30
C SER A 496 37.76 -30.27 -11.24
N SER A 497 38.41 -30.69 -12.33
CA SER A 497 39.13 -29.81 -13.26
C SER A 497 38.28 -29.31 -14.44
N ASN A 498 37.02 -29.74 -14.55
CA ASN A 498 36.15 -29.42 -15.68
C ASN A 498 34.83 -28.81 -15.19
N ASN A 499 34.90 -27.60 -14.62
CA ASN A 499 33.77 -26.67 -14.72
C ASN A 499 34.23 -25.22 -14.62
N GLN A 500 33.68 -24.44 -15.53
CA GLN A 500 34.18 -23.15 -15.98
C GLN A 500 34.10 -22.03 -14.93
N THR A 501 35.18 -21.27 -14.92
CA THR A 501 35.28 -19.83 -14.69
C THR A 501 34.03 -19.04 -15.13
N LYS A 502 33.34 -18.43 -14.16
CA LYS A 502 32.65 -17.14 -14.34
C LYS A 502 33.14 -16.18 -13.26
N SER A 503 33.78 -15.12 -13.74
CA SER A 503 34.37 -14.04 -12.98
C SER A 503 33.32 -13.26 -12.19
N PHE A 504 33.56 -13.14 -10.89
CA PHE A 504 32.84 -12.23 -9.99
C PHE A 504 33.73 -10.99 -9.83
N TRP A 505 33.26 -9.83 -10.29
CA TRP A 505 33.92 -8.55 -10.05
C TRP A 505 33.64 -8.11 -8.61
N LEU A 506 34.62 -8.31 -7.73
CA LEU A 506 34.71 -7.66 -6.42
C LEU A 506 35.69 -6.50 -6.57
N GLY A 507 35.15 -5.27 -6.59
CA GLY A 507 35.94 -4.05 -6.54
C GLY A 507 36.62 -3.93 -5.18
N HIS A 508 37.94 -4.15 -5.14
CA HIS A 508 38.79 -3.73 -4.04
C HIS A 508 38.95 -2.21 -4.06
N GLY A 509 38.51 -1.54 -2.99
CA GLY A 509 38.99 -0.22 -2.61
C GLY A 509 39.81 -0.37 -1.33
N ALA A 510 41.14 -0.49 -1.46
CA ALA A 510 42.07 -0.38 -0.36
C ALA A 510 42.44 1.09 -0.15
N GLY A 511 42.36 1.56 1.09
CA GLY A 511 42.81 2.89 1.50
C GLY A 511 42.89 2.97 3.02
N THR A 512 44.02 2.53 3.57
CA THR A 512 44.38 2.63 4.99
C THR A 512 44.72 4.07 5.38
N ALA A 513 44.14 4.59 6.46
CA ALA A 513 44.80 5.54 7.35
C ALA A 513 44.12 5.55 8.74
N ASN A 514 44.95 5.39 9.77
CA ASN A 514 44.59 5.53 11.19
C ASN A 514 44.14 6.96 11.50
N GLY A 515 43.11 7.10 12.35
CA GLY A 515 42.72 8.38 12.94
C GLY A 515 41.50 8.24 13.84
N THR A 516 41.73 8.01 15.12
CA THR A 516 40.75 8.21 16.20
C THR A 516 40.27 9.66 16.21
N LEU A 517 38.95 9.91 16.19
CA LEU A 517 38.26 10.97 16.94
C LEU A 517 36.72 10.95 16.74
N ASN A 518 36.05 10.75 17.88
CA ASN A 518 34.80 11.33 18.40
C ASN A 518 33.88 12.22 17.53
N ASN A 519 32.55 12.01 17.73
CA ASN A 519 31.39 12.91 17.54
C ASN A 519 31.27 13.74 16.23
N ASN A 520 30.19 13.54 15.46
CA ASN A 520 28.92 14.29 15.60
C ASN A 520 27.92 13.93 14.48
N LYS A 521 26.64 14.18 14.73
CA LYS A 521 25.53 14.17 13.76
C LYS A 521 25.85 15.00 12.52
N THR A 522 25.56 14.47 11.33
CA THR A 522 25.22 15.27 10.15
C THR A 522 24.32 14.50 9.20
N SER A 523 23.06 14.93 9.16
CA SER A 523 22.07 14.60 8.15
C SER A 523 22.46 15.30 6.84
N ALA A 524 22.67 14.54 5.77
CA ALA A 524 22.87 15.09 4.43
C ALA A 524 21.53 15.15 3.68
N LYS A 525 20.96 16.36 3.61
CA LYS A 525 19.99 16.76 2.59
C LYS A 525 20.74 16.86 1.26
N ILE A 526 20.31 16.12 0.25
CA ILE A 526 20.69 16.33 -1.15
C ILE A 526 19.39 16.48 -1.95
N PHE A 527 19.41 17.45 -2.87
CA PHE A 527 18.36 17.93 -3.78
C PHE A 527 17.55 19.16 -3.33
N SER A 528 18.13 20.34 -3.57
CA SER A 528 17.37 21.48 -4.12
C SER A 528 18.26 22.23 -5.12
N ASN A 529 18.00 22.05 -6.40
CA ASN A 529 18.45 22.95 -7.45
C ASN A 529 17.20 23.35 -8.23
N ASN A 530 16.80 24.61 -8.13
CA ASN A 530 16.23 25.33 -9.26
C ASN A 530 16.43 26.84 -9.11
N SER A 531 17.16 27.36 -10.10
CA SER A 531 17.08 28.66 -10.75
C SER A 531 16.49 29.85 -9.98
N LEU A 532 17.39 30.80 -9.71
CA LEU A 532 17.17 32.24 -9.75
C LEU A 532 16.23 32.68 -10.89
N LEU A 533 15.13 33.36 -10.53
CA LEU A 533 14.66 34.52 -11.28
C LEU A 533 14.11 35.56 -10.28
N SER A 534 14.72 36.74 -10.34
CA SER A 534 14.55 37.90 -9.49
C SER A 534 13.29 38.70 -9.81
N TRP A 535 12.41 38.95 -8.85
CA TRP A 535 11.55 40.14 -8.80
C TRP A 535 11.38 40.61 -7.35
N LYS A 536 11.76 41.86 -7.10
CA LYS A 536 11.43 42.75 -5.97
C LYS A 536 10.91 44.05 -6.63
N PRO A 537 10.26 44.98 -5.91
CA PRO A 537 9.69 44.95 -4.55
C PRO A 537 8.26 45.56 -4.50
N VAL A 538 7.67 45.73 -3.31
CA VAL A 538 7.22 47.03 -2.76
C VAL A 538 6.66 46.79 -1.35
N HIS A 539 7.26 47.47 -0.38
CA HIS A 539 6.76 47.64 0.99
C HIS A 539 5.48 48.46 0.96
N ASN A 540 4.50 48.09 1.78
CA ASN A 540 3.63 49.07 2.42
C ASN A 540 3.33 48.60 3.85
N ASP A 541 3.95 49.32 4.79
CA ASP A 541 3.57 49.34 6.19
C ASP A 541 2.23 50.07 6.32
N ILE A 542 1.24 49.43 6.95
CA ILE A 542 0.11 50.14 7.55
C ILE A 542 -0.07 49.61 8.96
N HIS A 543 0.37 50.41 9.93
CA HIS A 543 -0.16 50.42 11.28
C HIS A 543 -1.59 50.98 11.25
N VAL A 544 -2.58 50.21 11.70
CA VAL A 544 -3.80 50.78 12.28
C VAL A 544 -4.12 50.02 13.56
N ALA A 545 -4.43 50.83 14.57
CA ALA A 545 -4.57 50.51 15.97
C ALA A 545 -5.75 49.58 16.28
N GLN A 546 -5.57 48.87 17.40
CA GLN A 546 -6.62 48.23 18.18
C GLN A 546 -7.76 49.21 18.48
N ASP A 547 -9.00 48.77 18.28
CA ASP A 547 -10.07 49.17 19.17
C ASP A 547 -11.00 47.99 19.44
N SER A 548 -11.36 47.88 20.72
CA SER A 548 -12.06 46.80 21.39
C SER A 548 -13.56 46.83 21.17
N GLY A 549 -14.16 45.66 20.93
CA GLY A 549 -15.61 45.46 20.97
C GLY A 549 -16.00 43.99 21.07
N SER A 550 -16.19 43.50 22.29
CA SER A 550 -16.82 42.22 22.66
C SER A 550 -18.17 42.04 21.92
N GLY A 551 -18.55 40.88 21.41
CA GLY A 551 -18.68 39.63 22.16
C GLY A 551 -20.15 39.34 22.47
N VAL A 552 -21.01 39.13 21.47
CA VAL A 552 -22.33 38.45 21.58
C VAL A 552 -22.74 37.89 20.21
N ALA A 553 -22.19 36.76 19.77
CA ALA A 553 -22.72 36.03 18.59
C ALA A 553 -22.22 34.57 18.44
N LYS A 554 -21.87 33.88 19.54
CA LYS A 554 -21.40 32.47 19.48
C LYS A 554 -22.15 31.49 20.41
N ALA A 555 -23.38 31.81 20.80
CA ALA A 555 -24.15 30.97 21.73
C ALA A 555 -25.55 30.53 21.25
N LEU A 556 -25.87 30.64 19.94
CA LEU A 556 -27.22 30.28 19.46
C LEU A 556 -27.29 29.44 18.19
N ILE A 557 -26.27 28.63 17.89
CA ILE A 557 -26.33 27.60 16.83
C ILE A 557 -25.77 26.28 17.37
N ILE A 558 -26.27 25.86 18.53
CA ILE A 558 -26.23 24.49 19.03
C ILE A 558 -27.60 24.25 19.65
N GLY A 559 -28.60 23.97 18.81
CA GLY A 559 -29.99 23.86 19.28
C GLY A 559 -31.04 23.48 18.25
N THR A 560 -30.70 23.39 16.95
CA THR A 560 -31.69 23.17 15.87
C THR A 560 -31.36 22.01 14.93
N SER A 561 -30.49 21.07 15.33
CA SER A 561 -30.11 19.92 14.49
C SER A 561 -30.68 18.57 14.94
N LEU A 562 -31.53 18.54 15.97
CA LEU A 562 -32.10 17.31 16.54
C LEU A 562 -33.60 17.11 16.28
N ALA A 563 -34.25 18.01 15.51
CA ALA A 563 -35.68 17.94 15.24
C ALA A 563 -36.07 17.60 13.78
N VAL A 564 -35.12 17.48 12.85
CA VAL A 564 -35.42 17.17 11.42
C VAL A 564 -35.17 15.69 11.07
N ALA A 565 -34.52 14.91 11.95
CA ALA A 565 -34.26 13.49 11.70
C ALA A 565 -35.45 12.55 12.03
N ALA A 566 -36.53 13.04 12.63
CA ALA A 566 -37.69 12.22 13.03
C ALA A 566 -38.87 12.23 12.02
N TRP A 567 -38.78 13.00 10.93
CA TRP A 567 -39.89 13.12 9.96
C TRP A 567 -39.64 12.42 8.61
N GLY A 568 -38.44 11.88 8.38
CA GLY A 568 -38.00 11.36 7.08
C GLY A 568 -37.87 9.83 6.92
N VAL A 569 -38.35 9.02 7.88
CA VAL A 569 -38.17 7.54 7.84
C VAL A 569 -39.50 6.78 7.65
N GLY A 570 -40.63 7.47 7.51
CA GLY A 570 -41.96 6.85 7.48
C GLY A 570 -42.57 6.53 6.11
N ARG A 571 -41.90 6.74 4.96
CA ARG A 571 -42.62 6.73 3.66
C ARG A 571 -42.06 5.92 2.49
N VAL A 572 -41.08 5.03 2.67
CA VAL A 572 -40.51 4.25 1.55
C VAL A 572 -40.92 2.76 1.53
N PHE A 573 -41.67 2.28 2.52
CA PHE A 573 -42.25 0.92 2.47
C PHE A 573 -43.77 0.96 2.59
N GLY A 574 -44.44 1.07 1.45
CA GLY A 574 -45.90 0.98 1.33
C GLY A 574 -46.30 0.57 -0.08
N SER A 575 -46.72 -0.68 -0.24
CA SER A 575 -47.17 -1.35 -1.46
C SER A 575 -48.45 -0.77 -2.09
N LYS A 576 -48.60 -0.93 -3.41
CA LYS A 576 -49.78 -1.47 -4.16
C LYS A 576 -49.46 -1.41 -5.66
N VAL A 577 -49.41 -2.51 -6.41
CA VAL A 577 -50.50 -3.37 -6.97
C VAL A 577 -51.32 -2.65 -8.05
N GLU A 578 -51.12 -3.16 -9.28
CA GLU A 578 -51.96 -3.25 -10.50
C GLU A 578 -52.83 -2.07 -10.97
N GLU A 579 -52.72 -1.71 -12.26
CA GLU A 579 -53.82 -1.93 -13.21
C GLU A 579 -53.37 -1.89 -14.68
N LYS A 580 -53.86 -2.85 -15.46
CA LYS A 580 -53.78 -2.91 -16.93
C LYS A 580 -54.73 -1.88 -17.54
N GLN A 581 -54.35 -1.29 -18.68
CA GLN A 581 -55.36 -0.99 -19.71
C GLN A 581 -54.80 -1.15 -21.12
N VAL A 582 -55.62 -1.82 -21.92
CA VAL A 582 -55.50 -2.19 -23.33
C VAL A 582 -56.37 -1.22 -24.13
N VAL A 583 -55.83 -0.60 -25.17
CA VAL A 583 -56.45 -0.17 -26.46
C VAL A 583 -55.25 0.13 -27.37
N GLY A 584 -55.07 -0.32 -28.61
CA GLY A 584 -55.96 -0.94 -29.58
C GLY A 584 -55.69 -0.26 -30.93
N GLU A 585 -55.33 -1.07 -31.94
CA GLU A 585 -55.52 -0.84 -33.40
C GLU A 585 -54.62 0.24 -34.08
N GLU A 586 -54.12 0.09 -35.32
CA GLU A 586 -54.37 -0.88 -36.40
C GLU A 586 -53.32 -0.71 -37.54
N SER A 587 -53.15 -1.78 -38.33
CA SER A 587 -52.85 -1.78 -39.79
C SER A 587 -51.42 -1.40 -40.25
N ARG A 588 -50.74 -2.09 -41.19
CA ARG A 588 -51.13 -3.08 -42.21
C ARG A 588 -49.86 -3.66 -42.89
N GLU A 589 -49.96 -4.92 -43.33
CA GLU A 589 -49.35 -5.57 -44.53
C GLU A 589 -47.85 -5.35 -44.88
N GLY A 590 -47.01 -6.34 -45.21
CA GLY A 590 -47.17 -7.76 -45.49
C GLY A 590 -45.87 -8.33 -46.12
N SER A 591 -45.69 -9.66 -46.00
CA SER A 591 -44.81 -10.60 -46.75
C SER A 591 -43.32 -10.26 -46.95
N GLY A 592 -42.34 -11.15 -46.79
CA GLY A 592 -42.30 -12.59 -46.55
C GLY A 592 -40.86 -13.09 -46.78
N GLY A 593 -40.47 -14.17 -46.09
CA GLY A 593 -39.23 -14.96 -46.29
C GLY A 593 -37.92 -14.22 -45.95
N GLY A 594 -36.92 -14.76 -45.27
CA GLY A 594 -36.56 -16.09 -44.81
C GLY A 594 -35.07 -16.04 -44.47
N ASN A 595 -34.65 -16.82 -43.47
CA ASN A 595 -33.27 -17.17 -43.10
C ASN A 595 -32.38 -16.17 -42.32
N SER A 596 -32.32 -16.45 -41.02
CA SER A 596 -31.11 -16.73 -40.23
C SER A 596 -29.96 -15.71 -40.23
N ALA A 597 -30.00 -14.78 -39.28
CA ALA A 597 -28.90 -14.42 -38.39
C ALA A 597 -29.39 -13.36 -37.39
N GLY A 598 -29.27 -13.61 -36.09
CA GLY A 598 -29.43 -12.56 -35.07
C GLY A 598 -30.31 -12.95 -33.88
N GLN A 599 -29.79 -13.76 -32.97
CA GLN A 599 -30.35 -13.90 -31.63
C GLN A 599 -29.24 -14.20 -30.63
N ARG A 600 -28.54 -13.14 -30.16
CA ARG A 600 -27.63 -13.14 -28.99
C ARG A 600 -27.33 -11.70 -28.57
N VAL A 601 -28.31 -10.99 -27.97
CA VAL A 601 -28.02 -9.71 -27.26
C VAL A 601 -28.94 -9.47 -26.03
N VAL A 602 -29.72 -10.44 -25.53
CA VAL A 602 -30.71 -10.13 -24.46
C VAL A 602 -30.46 -10.83 -23.11
N GLU A 603 -29.39 -11.61 -22.96
CA GLU A 603 -29.07 -12.26 -21.66
C GLU A 603 -27.95 -11.59 -20.85
N GLU A 604 -27.34 -10.50 -21.32
CA GLU A 604 -26.19 -9.87 -20.63
C GLU A 604 -26.56 -8.71 -19.69
N TRP A 605 -27.84 -8.33 -19.60
CA TRP A 605 -28.28 -7.17 -18.81
C TRP A 605 -28.86 -7.49 -17.42
N VAL A 606 -29.09 -8.76 -17.10
CA VAL A 606 -29.75 -9.17 -15.85
C VAL A 606 -28.74 -9.62 -14.77
N THR A 607 -27.54 -10.05 -15.14
CA THR A 607 -26.47 -10.45 -14.19
C THR A 607 -25.68 -9.27 -13.61
N THR A 608 -25.61 -8.14 -14.32
CA THR A 608 -24.83 -6.96 -13.90
C THR A 608 -25.49 -6.13 -12.78
N ARG A 609 -26.80 -6.30 -12.55
CA ARG A 609 -27.54 -5.60 -11.47
C ARG A 609 -27.49 -6.32 -10.13
N ALA A 610 -27.18 -7.63 -10.12
CA ALA A 610 -27.06 -8.42 -8.89
C ALA A 610 -25.67 -8.27 -8.23
N THR A 611 -24.62 -8.09 -9.01
CA THR A 611 -23.25 -7.82 -8.51
C THR A 611 -23.09 -6.40 -7.97
N ALA A 612 -23.70 -5.40 -8.60
CA ALA A 612 -23.64 -4.00 -8.13
C ALA A 612 -24.35 -3.76 -6.77
N ARG A 613 -25.31 -4.61 -6.37
CA ARG A 613 -25.94 -4.54 -5.04
C ARG A 613 -25.12 -5.21 -3.94
N ALA A 614 -24.24 -6.15 -4.27
CA ALA A 614 -23.35 -6.80 -3.30
C ALA A 614 -22.15 -5.90 -2.92
N ASP A 615 -21.66 -5.08 -3.86
CA ASP A 615 -20.49 -4.21 -3.68
C ASP A 615 -20.74 -2.99 -2.78
N ILE A 616 -21.99 -2.57 -2.57
CA ILE A 616 -22.33 -1.44 -1.68
C ILE A 616 -22.59 -1.93 -0.24
N THR A 617 -23.02 -3.19 -0.07
CA THR A 617 -23.29 -3.76 1.26
C THR A 617 -22.03 -4.23 2.00
N ALA A 618 -20.98 -4.65 1.29
CA ALA A 618 -19.76 -5.17 1.92
C ALA A 618 -18.98 -4.11 2.74
N PRO A 619 -18.80 -2.85 2.29
CA PRO A 619 -18.14 -1.81 3.09
C PRO A 619 -18.95 -1.41 4.32
N ILE A 620 -20.28 -1.33 4.18
CA ILE A 620 -21.19 -0.96 5.28
C ILE A 620 -21.22 -2.06 6.36
N LEU A 621 -21.21 -3.33 5.95
CA LEU A 621 -21.11 -4.45 6.90
C LEU A 621 -19.73 -4.54 7.56
N TRP A 622 -18.67 -4.14 6.87
CA TRP A 622 -17.32 -4.06 7.42
C TRP A 622 -17.19 -2.95 8.45
N ASP A 623 -17.78 -1.77 8.20
CA ASP A 623 -17.80 -0.66 9.14
C ASP A 623 -18.66 -0.98 10.38
N ILE A 624 -19.79 -1.68 10.21
CA ILE A 624 -20.61 -2.17 11.34
C ILE A 624 -19.84 -3.22 12.15
N PHE A 625 -19.07 -4.10 11.50
CA PHE A 625 -18.26 -5.12 12.18
C PHE A 625 -17.10 -4.48 12.98
N LEU A 626 -16.40 -3.50 12.40
CA LEU A 626 -15.37 -2.70 13.08
C LEU A 626 -15.94 -1.90 14.25
N PHE A 627 -17.09 -1.28 14.09
CA PHE A 627 -17.77 -0.54 15.16
C PHE A 627 -18.17 -1.46 16.32
N LYS A 628 -18.62 -2.68 16.02
CA LYS A 628 -18.98 -3.70 17.03
C LYS A 628 -17.75 -4.23 17.77
N GLN A 629 -16.62 -4.42 17.09
CA GLN A 629 -15.34 -4.81 17.70
C GLN A 629 -14.78 -3.70 18.60
N ILE A 630 -14.89 -2.44 18.18
CA ILE A 630 -14.49 -1.27 19.00
C ILE A 630 -15.38 -1.17 20.26
N ILE A 631 -16.69 -1.38 20.14
CA ILE A 631 -17.59 -1.42 21.32
C ILE A 631 -17.21 -2.56 22.27
N VAL A 632 -16.91 -3.76 21.76
CA VAL A 632 -16.51 -4.92 22.57
C VAL A 632 -15.15 -4.71 23.24
N MET A 633 -14.19 -4.05 22.57
CA MET A 633 -12.90 -3.68 23.17
C MET A 633 -13.04 -2.58 24.23
N LEU A 634 -13.93 -1.61 24.03
CA LEU A 634 -14.19 -0.54 25.00
C LEU A 634 -15.06 -0.99 26.19
N SER A 635 -15.74 -2.14 26.10
CA SER A 635 -16.53 -2.73 27.18
C SER A 635 -15.82 -3.87 27.92
N GLY A 636 -14.57 -4.19 27.54
CA GLY A 636 -13.79 -5.31 28.07
C GLY A 636 -13.09 -5.09 29.40
N GLU A 637 -13.03 -3.87 29.94
CA GLU A 637 -12.42 -3.60 31.25
C GLU A 637 -13.27 -2.65 32.09
N ALA A 638 -14.29 -3.19 32.78
CA ALA A 638 -14.88 -2.53 33.94
C ALA A 638 -15.31 -3.58 34.97
N ARG A 639 -14.54 -3.71 36.04
CA ARG A 639 -15.00 -4.33 37.30
C ARG A 639 -16.08 -3.44 37.93
N PRO A 640 -17.06 -4.00 38.66
CA PRO A 640 -18.26 -3.28 39.05
C PRO A 640 -18.00 -2.37 40.25
N GLY A 641 -17.95 -1.06 40.00
CA GLY A 641 -17.97 -0.02 41.02
C GLY A 641 -19.04 1.00 40.68
N ARG A 642 -20.04 1.14 41.57
CA ARG A 642 -21.11 2.15 41.49
C ARG A 642 -20.54 3.53 41.16
N ILE A 643 -20.99 4.13 40.06
CA ILE A 643 -20.94 5.58 39.87
C ILE A 643 -22.32 6.06 39.40
N THR A 644 -22.95 6.82 40.30
CA THR A 644 -24.17 7.59 40.11
C THR A 644 -23.99 8.65 39.03
N LEU A 645 -24.91 8.66 38.05
CA LEU A 645 -25.12 9.78 37.15
C LEU A 645 -25.52 11.04 37.94
N ALA A 646 -24.75 12.11 37.81
CA ALA A 646 -25.22 13.46 38.04
C ALA A 646 -25.08 14.23 36.72
N ALA A 647 -26.23 14.59 36.15
CA ALA A 647 -26.34 15.35 34.91
C ALA A 647 -25.91 16.82 35.13
N LYS A 648 -25.13 17.34 34.18
CA LYS A 648 -25.17 18.75 33.77
C LYS A 648 -24.65 18.89 32.35
#